data_AF-A0A413UJD5-F1
#
_entry.id   AF-A0A413UJD5-F1
#
_cell.length_a   1.000
_cell.length_b   1.000
_cell.length_c   1.000
_cell.angle_alpha   90.00
_cell.angle_beta   90.00
_cell.angle_gamma   90.00
#
_symmetry.space_group_name_H-M   'P 1'
#
loop_
_entity.id
_entity.type
_entity.pdbx_description
1 polymer ?
#
loop_
_entity_poly.entity_id
_entity_poly.type
_entity_poly.pdbx_seq_one_letter_code
_entity_poly.pdbx_strand_id
1 'polypeptide(L)'
;MVEPSANRDIAGVVIAVLAIASFIAVISPATAPVTAAVAGFYHLGFGLGAYVLPIVILLFAATLFLGEDSPLNVRSVAGGAVVFIAVVSILSLMVPGTSDSCDLMFTPQNLSVSGGYIGAFIASALQNALGKPIAMVVLLGLVVVGLVIIGFSVGGVLRSARDRAADFAERRRADVNASPWGDEEALSVPGVARPHLSILRQKGTDAAVTTVMGGDVDPVLDDDEDDDPFVDVSESVEAERAKTTLLPRRHAKKGKAAPKLNTSEPDPSWSDSEIELTEGDDEDDEGPIETAKTTLLPRRHAKRGQVTGQLSMEDDSDKIDESEPPFVVNPVSAAPQIPDFLKHPKVAGAPATSAIESAAARDGGVDDGAADNEGEEEDGLKLPPLEILHANPQSASAASSDKELEQTAESLQSTLLEFGRSARVVGWIAGPTVTTFKLQPGEGERVSKISSLEDDIALSLAAQSVRIFAPIPGTSLVGIEIPNRKRQNVNLGDVLPYVKGGPLELAIGRDAEGTPVVADLAKMPHLLIAGTTGSGKSVMINSIITTLLMRALPEDVRLIMVDPKRVELAGYNGLPHLYVPVVTEPKQAASALQWAVSEMERRLKVFERLNVRKISTYNEKQAAGEFEHYDNPPQKMPYLVIIIDELSDLMMVAGKDVEASIVRIAQLGRAAGIHLIVATQRPSSNVVTGLIKANITNRIAFNVATGIDSRVIIDQMGAEKLTGLGDMLFSKVDWGKPRRIQGCFVSDDEINEIVEFVKSQSEPDYHEEILSAVAPASMSMAGGGIVRTGVAEPQDDDPLIWEAAHIVVESQLGSTSGLQRRLKVGYARAGRIMDMLEEKGVVGPPDGSKPREVLLDEEGLAALESVDAEMAREDREFGGF
;
A
#
# COMPACT_ATOMS: atom_id res chain seq x y z
N MET A 1 -47.92 -31.88 -4.89
CA MET A 1 -47.70 -30.61 -5.61
C MET A 1 -46.32 -30.12 -5.21
N VAL A 2 -45.52 -29.61 -6.16
CA VAL A 2 -44.16 -29.14 -5.86
C VAL A 2 -44.22 -27.78 -5.16
N GLU A 3 -43.31 -27.55 -4.22
CA GLU A 3 -43.25 -26.35 -3.38
C GLU A 3 -42.93 -25.08 -4.20
N PRO A 4 -43.48 -23.88 -3.88
CA PRO A 4 -43.32 -22.70 -4.73
C PRO A 4 -41.87 -22.24 -4.92
N SER A 5 -41.02 -22.41 -3.90
CA SER A 5 -39.57 -22.18 -3.94
C SER A 5 -38.88 -23.09 -4.96
N ALA A 6 -39.02 -24.40 -4.80
CA ALA A 6 -38.42 -25.39 -5.70
C ALA A 6 -38.82 -25.18 -7.18
N ASN A 7 -40.06 -24.78 -7.47
CA ASN A 7 -40.47 -24.44 -8.85
C ASN A 7 -39.72 -23.21 -9.41
N ARG A 8 -39.43 -22.20 -8.57
CA ARG A 8 -38.68 -21.00 -8.93
C ARG A 8 -37.20 -21.31 -9.15
N ASP A 9 -36.60 -22.16 -8.31
CA ASP A 9 -35.19 -22.56 -8.44
C ASP A 9 -34.97 -23.44 -9.68
N ILE A 10 -35.88 -24.40 -9.93
CA ILE A 10 -35.89 -25.19 -11.17
C ILE A 10 -36.02 -24.28 -12.40
N ALA A 11 -36.90 -23.27 -12.36
CA ALA A 11 -37.00 -22.30 -13.44
C ALA A 11 -35.72 -21.47 -13.61
N GLY A 12 -35.08 -21.05 -12.51
CA GLY A 12 -33.78 -20.38 -12.52
C GLY A 12 -32.68 -21.21 -13.18
N VAL A 13 -32.56 -22.49 -12.81
CA VAL A 13 -31.60 -23.43 -13.42
C VAL A 13 -31.88 -23.61 -14.91
N VAL A 14 -33.14 -23.85 -15.31
CA VAL A 14 -33.51 -24.03 -16.72
C VAL A 14 -33.20 -22.78 -17.55
N ILE A 15 -33.49 -21.57 -17.05
CA ILE A 15 -33.19 -20.31 -17.74
C ILE A 15 -31.67 -20.08 -17.83
N ALA A 16 -30.91 -20.37 -16.76
CA ALA A 16 -29.44 -20.28 -16.77
C ALA A 16 -28.80 -21.23 -17.79
N VAL A 17 -29.24 -22.50 -17.84
CA VAL A 17 -28.76 -23.49 -18.80
C VAL A 17 -29.09 -23.09 -20.24
N LEU A 18 -30.30 -22.60 -20.50
CA LEU A 18 -30.69 -22.09 -21.82
C LEU A 18 -29.91 -20.84 -22.23
N ALA A 19 -29.58 -19.95 -21.28
CA ALA A 19 -28.73 -18.78 -21.52
C ALA A 19 -27.30 -19.18 -21.89
N ILE A 20 -26.68 -20.08 -21.12
CA ILE A 20 -25.33 -20.58 -21.39
C ILE A 20 -25.28 -21.32 -22.73
N ALA A 21 -26.24 -22.19 -23.01
CA ALA A 21 -26.34 -22.88 -24.30
C ALA A 21 -26.53 -21.91 -25.48
N SER A 22 -27.33 -20.86 -25.31
CA SER A 22 -27.51 -19.80 -26.32
C SER A 22 -26.22 -19.00 -26.54
N PHE A 23 -25.49 -18.65 -25.47
CA PHE A 23 -24.21 -17.94 -25.55
C PHE A 23 -23.14 -18.75 -26.29
N ILE A 24 -23.03 -20.04 -25.98
CA ILE A 24 -22.12 -20.97 -26.66
C ILE A 24 -22.51 -21.12 -28.15
N ALA A 25 -23.81 -21.21 -28.48
CA ALA A 25 -24.26 -21.26 -29.87
C ALA A 25 -24.00 -19.96 -30.64
N VAL A 26 -24.09 -18.80 -29.99
CA VAL A 26 -23.81 -17.48 -30.60
C VAL A 26 -22.31 -17.28 -30.91
N ILE A 27 -21.42 -17.86 -30.11
CA ILE A 27 -19.95 -17.70 -30.24
C ILE A 27 -19.32 -18.83 -31.07
N SER A 28 -19.78 -20.08 -30.91
CA SER A 28 -19.15 -21.25 -31.53
C SER A 28 -19.74 -21.55 -32.92
N PRO A 29 -18.93 -21.65 -33.99
CA PRO A 29 -19.39 -22.02 -35.34
C PRO A 29 -19.72 -23.51 -35.42
N ALA A 30 -20.84 -23.91 -34.81
CA ALA A 30 -21.26 -25.30 -34.70
C ALA A 30 -21.94 -25.82 -35.98
N THR A 31 -21.48 -26.97 -36.47
CA THR A 31 -22.02 -27.66 -37.67
C THR A 31 -23.36 -28.35 -37.44
N ALA A 32 -23.80 -28.53 -36.19
CA ALA A 32 -25.07 -29.17 -35.87
C ALA A 32 -26.27 -28.23 -36.19
N PRO A 33 -27.36 -28.76 -36.79
CA PRO A 33 -28.42 -27.93 -37.37
C PRO A 33 -29.20 -27.12 -36.33
N VAL A 34 -29.39 -27.66 -35.11
CA VAL A 34 -30.10 -26.96 -34.03
C VAL A 34 -29.31 -25.76 -33.53
N THR A 35 -28.02 -25.93 -33.24
CA THR A 35 -27.14 -24.83 -32.81
C THR A 35 -26.96 -23.79 -33.90
N ALA A 36 -26.82 -24.19 -35.18
CA ALA A 36 -26.75 -23.27 -36.31
C ALA A 36 -28.06 -22.45 -36.47
N ALA A 37 -29.22 -23.07 -36.29
CA ALA A 37 -30.51 -22.38 -36.34
C ALA A 37 -30.68 -21.39 -35.18
N VAL A 38 -30.25 -21.75 -33.95
CA VAL A 38 -30.25 -20.85 -32.79
C VAL A 38 -29.28 -19.69 -33.01
N ALA A 39 -28.05 -19.96 -33.44
CA ALA A 39 -27.06 -18.92 -33.76
C ALA A 39 -27.59 -17.93 -34.82
N GLY A 40 -28.17 -18.46 -35.90
CA GLY A 40 -28.81 -17.66 -36.95
C GLY A 40 -29.97 -16.81 -36.42
N PHE A 41 -30.85 -17.37 -35.58
CA PHE A 41 -31.95 -16.62 -34.97
C PHE A 41 -31.44 -15.44 -34.13
N TYR A 42 -30.43 -15.66 -33.29
CA TYR A 42 -29.85 -14.58 -32.47
C TYR A 42 -29.13 -13.52 -33.33
N HIS A 43 -28.25 -13.94 -34.25
CA HIS A 43 -27.46 -13.01 -35.08
C HIS A 43 -28.31 -12.21 -36.08
N LEU A 44 -29.32 -12.80 -36.72
CA LEU A 44 -30.22 -12.06 -37.60
C LEU A 44 -31.25 -11.24 -36.80
N GLY A 45 -31.71 -11.75 -35.64
CA GLY A 45 -32.72 -11.08 -34.81
C GLY A 45 -32.21 -9.83 -34.09
N PHE A 46 -31.00 -9.91 -33.52
CA PHE A 46 -30.43 -8.90 -32.60
C PHE A 46 -29.07 -8.34 -33.03
N GLY A 47 -28.42 -8.88 -34.07
CA GLY A 47 -27.10 -8.44 -34.52
C GLY A 47 -26.04 -8.57 -33.43
N LEU A 48 -25.24 -7.53 -33.22
CA LEU A 48 -24.28 -7.46 -32.10
C LEU A 48 -24.93 -7.62 -30.71
N GLY A 49 -26.23 -7.34 -30.59
CA GLY A 49 -27.01 -7.63 -29.39
C GLY A 49 -27.10 -9.12 -29.03
N ALA A 50 -26.82 -10.02 -29.99
CA ALA A 50 -26.78 -11.47 -29.79
C ALA A 50 -25.77 -11.90 -28.71
N TYR A 51 -24.63 -11.21 -28.57
CA TYR A 51 -23.62 -11.52 -27.56
C TYR A 51 -24.03 -11.04 -26.15
N VAL A 52 -24.80 -9.96 -26.08
CA VAL A 52 -25.20 -9.32 -24.81
C VAL A 52 -26.46 -9.98 -24.22
N LEU A 53 -27.41 -10.37 -25.07
CA LEU A 53 -28.71 -10.89 -24.63
C LEU A 53 -28.61 -12.15 -23.73
N PRO A 54 -27.79 -13.18 -24.04
CA PRO A 54 -27.62 -14.33 -23.15
C PRO A 54 -27.03 -13.95 -21.79
N ILE A 55 -26.13 -12.96 -21.73
CA ILE A 55 -25.55 -12.47 -20.47
C ILE A 55 -26.63 -11.77 -19.63
N VAL A 56 -27.50 -10.98 -20.24
CA VAL A 56 -28.66 -10.35 -19.56
C VAL A 56 -29.64 -11.40 -19.04
N ILE A 57 -29.92 -12.46 -19.82
CA ILE A 57 -30.78 -13.57 -19.39
C ILE A 57 -30.13 -14.37 -18.24
N LEU A 58 -28.81 -14.57 -18.27
CA LEU A 58 -28.06 -15.24 -17.20
C LEU A 58 -28.04 -14.42 -15.90
N LEU A 59 -27.88 -13.10 -16.00
CA LEU A 59 -28.01 -12.20 -14.84
C LEU A 59 -29.43 -12.21 -14.26
N PHE A 60 -30.47 -12.27 -15.12
CA PHE A 60 -31.84 -12.45 -14.66
C PHE A 60 -32.04 -13.81 -13.95
N ALA A 61 -31.49 -14.90 -14.52
CA ALA A 61 -31.51 -16.21 -13.87
C ALA A 61 -30.80 -16.18 -12.50
N ALA A 62 -29.65 -15.50 -12.39
CA ALA A 62 -28.98 -15.29 -11.10
C ALA A 62 -29.89 -14.59 -10.08
N THR A 63 -30.66 -13.57 -10.49
CA THR A 63 -31.62 -12.91 -9.57
C THR A 63 -32.77 -13.81 -9.12
N LEU A 64 -33.10 -14.89 -9.84
CA LEU A 64 -34.10 -15.85 -9.39
C LEU A 64 -33.64 -16.64 -8.17
N PHE A 65 -32.34 -16.88 -7.97
CA PHE A 65 -31.83 -17.56 -6.77
C PHE A 65 -31.69 -16.65 -5.55
N LEU A 66 -31.67 -15.32 -5.73
CA LEU A 66 -31.21 -14.36 -4.71
C LEU A 66 -32.27 -13.90 -3.68
N GLY A 67 -33.23 -14.77 -3.32
CA GLY A 67 -33.99 -14.62 -2.07
C GLY A 67 -35.52 -14.63 -2.15
N GLU A 68 -36.14 -15.06 -1.06
CA GLU A 68 -37.58 -15.04 -0.81
C GLU A 68 -38.09 -13.59 -0.54
N ASP A 69 -39.41 -13.42 -0.37
CA ASP A 69 -40.06 -12.14 -0.03
C ASP A 69 -39.74 -10.92 -0.93
N SER A 70 -39.58 -11.15 -2.23
CA SER A 70 -39.87 -10.14 -3.24
C SER A 70 -40.36 -10.77 -4.55
N PRO A 71 -41.55 -10.40 -5.07
CA PRO A 71 -41.80 -10.57 -6.50
C PRO A 71 -40.83 -9.66 -7.23
N LEU A 72 -39.84 -10.23 -7.93
CA LEU A 72 -38.87 -9.47 -8.71
C LEU A 72 -39.63 -8.46 -9.57
N ASN A 73 -39.41 -7.17 -9.27
CA ASN A 73 -40.24 -6.10 -9.80
C ASN A 73 -40.28 -6.22 -11.33
N VAL A 74 -41.47 -6.36 -11.92
CA VAL A 74 -41.65 -6.37 -13.39
C VAL A 74 -40.97 -5.14 -14.03
N ARG A 75 -40.82 -4.06 -13.25
CA ARG A 75 -40.01 -2.87 -13.54
C ARG A 75 -38.56 -3.18 -13.89
N SER A 76 -37.80 -3.98 -13.13
CA SER A 76 -36.37 -4.21 -13.45
C SER A 76 -36.20 -4.97 -14.76
N VAL A 77 -37.03 -5.99 -15.00
CA VAL A 77 -37.06 -6.74 -16.27
C VAL A 77 -37.51 -5.83 -17.43
N ALA A 78 -38.58 -5.05 -17.26
CA ALA A 78 -39.08 -4.14 -18.29
C ALA A 78 -38.08 -2.99 -18.58
N GLY A 79 -37.44 -2.43 -17.56
CA GLY A 79 -36.40 -1.40 -17.70
C GLY A 79 -35.17 -1.95 -18.42
N GLY A 80 -34.71 -3.16 -18.06
CA GLY A 80 -33.63 -3.86 -18.77
C GLY A 80 -33.99 -4.14 -20.23
N ALA A 81 -35.21 -4.58 -20.52
CA ALA A 81 -35.70 -4.78 -21.89
C ALA A 81 -35.77 -3.45 -22.67
N VAL A 82 -36.23 -2.35 -22.06
CA VAL A 82 -36.24 -1.01 -22.68
C VAL A 82 -34.83 -0.52 -22.99
N VAL A 83 -33.86 -0.68 -22.07
CA VAL A 83 -32.44 -0.35 -22.33
C VAL A 83 -31.91 -1.20 -23.48
N PHE A 84 -32.11 -2.51 -23.45
CA PHE A 84 -31.61 -3.43 -24.49
C PHE A 84 -32.19 -3.08 -25.87
N ILE A 85 -33.50 -2.92 -25.98
CA ILE A 85 -34.17 -2.53 -27.24
C ILE A 85 -33.66 -1.17 -27.75
N ALA A 86 -33.47 -0.20 -26.86
CA ALA A 86 -32.97 1.12 -27.25
C ALA A 86 -31.51 1.07 -27.75
N VAL A 87 -30.62 0.35 -27.06
CA VAL A 87 -29.22 0.14 -27.49
C VAL A 87 -29.15 -0.58 -28.84
N VAL A 88 -29.91 -1.66 -29.00
CA VAL A 88 -29.97 -2.44 -30.26
C VAL A 88 -30.50 -1.57 -31.41
N SER A 89 -31.48 -0.68 -31.16
CA SER A 89 -31.97 0.29 -32.15
C SER A 89 -30.93 1.37 -32.49
N ILE A 90 -30.15 1.86 -31.51
CA ILE A 90 -29.06 2.81 -31.74
C ILE A 90 -27.98 2.17 -32.64
N LEU A 91 -27.62 0.91 -32.43
CA LEU A 91 -26.66 0.20 -33.27
C LEU A 91 -27.10 0.12 -34.74
N SER A 92 -28.40 -0.09 -35.00
CA SER A 92 -28.95 -0.02 -36.38
C SER A 92 -28.95 1.39 -36.98
N LEU A 93 -29.14 2.46 -36.18
CA LEU A 93 -28.94 3.83 -36.65
C LEU A 93 -27.46 4.17 -36.93
N MET A 94 -26.50 3.52 -36.27
CA MET A 94 -25.07 3.81 -36.44
C MET A 94 -24.47 3.25 -37.75
N VAL A 95 -25.21 2.44 -38.50
CA VAL A 95 -24.78 1.94 -39.83
C VAL A 95 -24.57 3.12 -40.81
N PRO A 96 -23.42 3.21 -41.52
CA PRO A 96 -23.18 4.24 -42.53
C PRO A 96 -24.19 4.23 -43.70
N GLY A 97 -24.40 5.38 -44.35
CA GLY A 97 -25.33 5.53 -45.49
C GLY A 97 -26.83 5.47 -45.16
N THR A 98 -27.21 5.10 -43.94
CA THR A 98 -28.62 5.01 -43.51
C THR A 98 -29.37 6.34 -43.50
N SER A 99 -28.71 7.49 -43.64
CA SER A 99 -29.37 8.81 -43.73
C SER A 99 -30.31 8.93 -44.93
N ASP A 100 -29.98 8.23 -46.03
CA ASP A 100 -30.55 8.50 -47.34
C ASP A 100 -31.63 7.47 -47.71
N SER A 101 -31.43 6.21 -47.29
CA SER A 101 -32.39 5.11 -47.43
C SER A 101 -32.37 4.17 -46.22
N CYS A 102 -33.51 4.02 -45.54
CA CYS A 102 -33.66 3.11 -44.40
C CYS A 102 -33.54 1.62 -44.78
N ASP A 103 -33.79 1.26 -46.05
CA ASP A 103 -33.71 -0.13 -46.54
C ASP A 103 -32.31 -0.76 -46.36
N LEU A 104 -31.26 0.07 -46.31
CA LEU A 104 -29.88 -0.36 -46.05
C LEU A 104 -29.73 -1.10 -44.71
N MET A 105 -30.60 -0.81 -43.72
CA MET A 105 -30.62 -1.49 -42.42
C MET A 105 -31.08 -2.95 -42.49
N PHE A 106 -31.86 -3.32 -43.52
CA PHE A 106 -32.45 -4.65 -43.68
C PHE A 106 -31.63 -5.58 -44.60
N THR A 107 -30.46 -5.14 -45.04
CA THR A 107 -29.55 -5.99 -45.82
C THR A 107 -28.91 -7.05 -44.91
N PRO A 108 -28.83 -8.34 -45.32
CA PRO A 108 -28.30 -9.42 -44.46
C PRO A 108 -26.90 -9.20 -43.88
N GLN A 109 -26.08 -8.39 -44.58
CA GLN A 109 -24.72 -8.04 -44.16
C GLN A 109 -24.69 -6.97 -43.06
N ASN A 110 -25.62 -6.00 -43.10
CA ASN A 110 -25.71 -4.95 -42.07
C ASN A 110 -26.51 -5.40 -40.84
N LEU A 111 -27.44 -6.35 -40.99
CA LEU A 111 -28.26 -6.86 -39.90
C LEU A 111 -27.41 -7.50 -38.79
N SER A 112 -26.52 -8.44 -39.15
CA SER A 112 -25.65 -9.13 -38.17
C SER A 112 -24.62 -8.21 -37.50
N VAL A 113 -24.15 -7.18 -38.21
CA VAL A 113 -23.13 -6.22 -37.73
C VAL A 113 -23.74 -5.02 -37.00
N SER A 114 -25.08 -4.93 -36.92
CA SER A 114 -25.79 -3.84 -36.21
C SER A 114 -26.75 -4.38 -35.13
N GLY A 115 -28.02 -3.95 -35.11
CA GLY A 115 -29.03 -4.37 -34.15
C GLY A 115 -29.96 -5.50 -34.63
N GLY A 116 -29.63 -6.19 -35.74
CA GLY A 116 -30.50 -7.19 -36.35
C GLY A 116 -31.86 -6.64 -36.76
N TYR A 117 -32.82 -7.53 -37.04
CA TYR A 117 -34.16 -7.13 -37.49
C TYR A 117 -34.93 -6.31 -36.45
N ILE A 118 -34.73 -6.56 -35.16
CA ILE A 118 -35.42 -5.84 -34.08
C ILE A 118 -34.91 -4.40 -33.99
N GLY A 119 -33.59 -4.20 -34.04
CA GLY A 119 -32.99 -2.87 -34.11
C GLY A 119 -33.37 -2.14 -35.40
N ALA A 120 -33.26 -2.80 -36.56
CA ALA A 120 -33.55 -2.20 -37.86
C ALA A 120 -35.02 -1.77 -38.00
N PHE A 121 -35.98 -2.56 -37.51
CA PHE A 121 -37.40 -2.22 -37.56
C PHE A 121 -37.72 -0.96 -36.75
N ILE A 122 -37.22 -0.89 -35.51
CA ILE A 122 -37.49 0.24 -34.60
C ILE A 122 -36.71 1.48 -35.05
N ALA A 123 -35.45 1.32 -35.48
CA ALA A 123 -34.62 2.38 -36.03
C ALA A 123 -35.25 3.00 -37.29
N SER A 124 -35.68 2.17 -38.25
CA SER A 124 -36.35 2.62 -39.49
C SER A 124 -37.66 3.36 -39.18
N ALA A 125 -38.52 2.81 -38.31
CA ALA A 125 -39.77 3.46 -37.93
C ALA A 125 -39.54 4.82 -37.25
N LEU A 126 -38.57 4.92 -36.34
CA LEU A 126 -38.27 6.15 -35.61
C LEU A 126 -37.54 7.18 -36.49
N GLN A 127 -36.65 6.74 -37.38
CA GLN A 127 -35.99 7.61 -38.36
C GLN A 127 -36.98 8.17 -39.40
N ASN A 128 -37.90 7.35 -39.92
CA ASN A 128 -38.92 7.81 -40.87
C ASN A 128 -39.89 8.82 -40.23
N ALA A 129 -40.09 8.76 -38.91
CA ALA A 129 -40.97 9.68 -38.18
C ALA A 129 -40.29 10.98 -37.71
N LEU A 130 -38.99 10.93 -37.35
CA LEU A 130 -38.31 12.04 -36.65
C LEU A 130 -36.99 12.48 -37.30
N GLY A 131 -36.47 11.75 -38.27
CA GLY A 131 -35.10 11.93 -38.79
C GLY A 131 -34.01 11.38 -37.86
N LYS A 132 -32.88 10.98 -38.44
CA LYS A 132 -31.80 10.26 -37.75
C LYS A 132 -31.25 10.95 -36.48
N PRO A 133 -31.01 12.27 -36.44
CA PRO A 133 -30.48 12.93 -35.23
C PRO A 133 -31.48 12.90 -34.07
N ILE A 134 -32.76 13.17 -34.33
CA ILE A 134 -33.81 13.22 -33.29
C ILE A 134 -34.13 11.80 -32.81
N ALA A 135 -34.20 10.82 -33.71
CA ALA A 135 -34.36 9.42 -33.37
C ALA A 135 -33.26 8.92 -32.41
N MET A 136 -32.01 9.32 -32.63
CA MET A 136 -30.89 8.97 -31.74
C MET A 136 -31.04 9.60 -30.34
N VAL A 137 -31.47 10.86 -30.24
CA VAL A 137 -31.74 11.53 -28.96
C VAL A 137 -32.91 10.87 -28.21
N VAL A 138 -33.98 10.49 -28.90
CA VAL A 138 -35.13 9.78 -28.30
C VAL A 138 -34.73 8.41 -27.76
N LEU A 139 -33.91 7.65 -28.48
CA LEU A 139 -33.42 6.35 -28.00
C LEU A 139 -32.46 6.50 -26.81
N LEU A 140 -31.60 7.52 -26.79
CA LEU A 140 -30.77 7.83 -25.62
C LEU A 140 -31.64 8.20 -24.40
N GLY A 141 -32.72 8.96 -24.61
CA GLY A 141 -33.74 9.23 -23.59
C GLY A 141 -34.41 7.96 -23.05
N LEU A 142 -34.73 7.00 -23.92
CA LEU A 142 -35.29 5.70 -23.53
C LEU A 142 -34.30 4.85 -22.71
N VAL A 143 -33.00 4.90 -22.99
CA VAL A 143 -31.96 4.28 -22.14
C VAL A 143 -31.99 4.89 -20.73
N VAL A 144 -32.03 6.22 -20.62
CA VAL A 144 -32.11 6.90 -19.30
C VAL A 144 -33.40 6.54 -18.56
N VAL A 145 -34.54 6.51 -19.25
CA VAL A 145 -35.83 6.08 -18.67
C VAL A 145 -35.76 4.63 -18.19
N GLY A 146 -35.17 3.71 -18.97
CA GLY A 146 -34.98 2.32 -18.58
C GLY A 146 -34.11 2.17 -17.32
N LEU A 147 -33.01 2.92 -17.21
CA LEU A 147 -32.16 2.96 -16.00
C LEU A 147 -32.91 3.52 -14.78
N VAL A 148 -33.74 4.55 -14.94
CA VAL A 148 -34.60 5.07 -13.87
C VAL A 148 -35.64 4.03 -13.44
N ILE A 149 -36.23 3.28 -14.37
CA ILE A 149 -37.18 2.19 -14.10
C ILE A 149 -36.52 1.00 -13.36
N ILE A 150 -35.24 0.72 -13.64
CA ILE A 150 -34.43 -0.27 -12.89
C ILE A 150 -34.19 0.18 -11.43
N GLY A 151 -34.32 1.47 -11.14
CA GLY A 151 -34.23 2.04 -9.78
C GLY A 151 -33.15 3.12 -9.61
N PHE A 152 -32.47 3.53 -10.68
CA PHE A 152 -31.34 4.46 -10.63
C PHE A 152 -31.80 5.91 -10.38
N SER A 153 -32.05 6.23 -9.10
CA SER A 153 -32.60 7.53 -8.69
C SER A 153 -31.54 8.64 -8.66
N VAL A 154 -31.47 9.42 -9.75
CA VAL A 154 -30.61 10.63 -9.87
C VAL A 154 -30.82 11.59 -8.70
N GLY A 155 -32.06 11.75 -8.23
CA GLY A 155 -32.39 12.60 -7.07
C GLY A 155 -31.96 12.03 -5.71
N GLY A 156 -31.62 10.74 -5.61
CA GLY A 156 -31.05 10.13 -4.41
C GLY A 156 -29.58 10.48 -4.24
N VAL A 157 -28.81 10.43 -5.33
CA VAL A 157 -27.38 10.82 -5.37
C VAL A 157 -27.20 12.27 -4.88
N LEU A 158 -28.05 13.18 -5.36
CA LEU A 158 -27.96 14.60 -5.02
C LEU A 158 -28.26 14.91 -3.53
N ARG A 159 -29.13 14.12 -2.88
CA ARG A 159 -29.37 14.24 -1.42
C ARG A 159 -28.19 13.70 -0.63
N SER A 160 -27.71 12.49 -0.96
CA SER A 160 -26.56 11.88 -0.29
C SER A 160 -25.28 12.72 -0.38
N ALA A 161 -25.14 13.56 -1.42
CA ALA A 161 -24.08 14.57 -1.51
C ALA A 161 -24.29 15.76 -0.55
N ARG A 162 -25.53 16.25 -0.40
CA ARG A 162 -25.89 17.34 0.54
C ARG A 162 -25.75 16.92 2.00
N ASP A 163 -26.21 15.71 2.33
CA ASP A 163 -26.21 15.21 3.71
C ASP A 163 -24.76 15.02 4.20
N ARG A 164 -23.88 14.47 3.35
CA ARG A 164 -22.43 14.39 3.61
C ARG A 164 -21.75 15.75 3.76
N ALA A 165 -22.26 16.80 3.13
CA ALA A 165 -21.73 18.16 3.29
C ALA A 165 -22.12 18.80 4.63
N ALA A 166 -23.28 18.41 5.20
CA ALA A 166 -23.69 18.83 6.55
C ALA A 166 -22.82 18.14 7.62
N ASP A 167 -22.67 16.81 7.54
CA ASP A 167 -21.78 16.00 8.39
C ASP A 167 -20.36 16.60 8.50
N PHE A 168 -19.81 17.08 7.37
CA PHE A 168 -18.45 17.63 7.31
C PHE A 168 -18.35 19.07 7.86
N ALA A 169 -19.46 19.80 7.97
CA ALA A 169 -19.51 21.12 8.58
C ALA A 169 -19.68 21.05 10.11
N GLU A 170 -20.39 20.03 10.61
CA GLU A 170 -20.66 19.85 12.03
C GLU A 170 -19.43 19.31 12.79
N ARG A 171 -18.70 18.35 12.22
CA ARG A 171 -17.47 17.80 12.82
C ARG A 171 -16.42 18.88 13.12
N ARG A 172 -16.20 19.84 12.20
CA ARG A 172 -15.30 20.98 12.42
C ARG A 172 -15.69 21.93 13.57
N ARG A 173 -16.91 21.81 14.12
CA ARG A 173 -17.35 22.56 15.31
C ARG A 173 -17.26 21.73 16.59
N ALA A 174 -17.24 20.40 16.48
CA ALA A 174 -17.04 19.50 17.62
C ALA A 174 -15.55 19.32 17.96
N ASP A 175 -14.70 19.11 16.95
CA ASP A 175 -13.27 18.75 17.08
C ASP A 175 -12.39 19.81 17.80
N VAL A 176 -12.93 21.00 18.09
CA VAL A 176 -12.17 22.12 18.69
C VAL A 176 -12.40 22.26 20.20
N ASN A 177 -13.43 21.61 20.77
CA ASN A 177 -13.94 21.99 22.10
C ASN A 177 -14.28 20.83 23.06
N ALA A 178 -13.72 19.63 22.86
CA ALA A 178 -13.95 18.47 23.72
C ALA A 178 -12.67 17.65 24.01
N SER A 179 -12.22 17.67 25.28
CA SER A 179 -11.18 16.82 25.92
C SER A 179 -9.76 16.79 25.33
N PRO A 180 -8.70 17.21 26.07
CA PRO A 180 -7.30 17.16 25.61
C PRO A 180 -6.50 15.91 26.02
N TRP A 181 -7.06 15.05 26.88
CA TRP A 181 -6.52 13.75 27.29
C TRP A 181 -7.66 12.73 27.19
N GLY A 182 -7.35 11.51 26.75
CA GLY A 182 -8.36 10.47 26.46
C GLY A 182 -8.40 9.34 27.49
N ASP A 183 -9.29 8.37 27.25
CA ASP A 183 -9.21 6.99 27.76
C ASP A 183 -10.15 6.08 26.92
N GLU A 184 -10.24 4.79 27.26
CA GLU A 184 -10.67 3.68 26.38
C GLU A 184 -12.19 3.37 26.31
N GLU A 185 -12.51 2.29 25.56
CA GLU A 185 -13.80 1.57 25.44
C GLU A 185 -15.03 2.26 24.79
N ALA A 186 -15.19 2.01 23.48
CA ALA A 186 -16.52 1.89 22.84
C ALA A 186 -16.50 0.79 21.76
N LEU A 187 -17.51 -0.09 21.75
CA LEU A 187 -17.46 -1.41 21.09
C LEU A 187 -18.17 -1.50 19.72
N SER A 188 -17.54 -2.27 18.82
CA SER A 188 -18.10 -3.15 17.79
C SER A 188 -19.43 -2.81 17.07
N VAL A 189 -19.36 -2.69 15.72
CA VAL A 189 -20.39 -3.23 14.80
C VAL A 189 -19.69 -3.84 13.57
N PRO A 190 -19.99 -5.08 13.15
CA PRO A 190 -19.43 -5.68 11.93
C PRO A 190 -20.32 -5.46 10.69
N GLY A 191 -19.68 -5.37 9.51
CA GLY A 191 -20.33 -5.60 8.22
C GLY A 191 -20.54 -4.36 7.32
N VAL A 192 -20.50 -4.63 6.01
CA VAL A 192 -20.74 -3.71 4.87
C VAL A 192 -19.61 -2.72 4.52
N ALA A 193 -18.79 -3.16 3.57
CA ALA A 193 -18.29 -2.34 2.46
C ALA A 193 -18.46 -3.22 1.20
N ARG A 194 -18.71 -2.75 -0.03
CA ARG A 194 -18.16 -1.64 -0.83
C ARG A 194 -19.26 -1.21 -1.85
N PRO A 195 -19.16 -0.11 -2.67
CA PRO A 195 -17.88 0.37 -3.24
C PRO A 195 -17.68 1.89 -3.49
N HIS A 196 -16.42 2.18 -3.82
CA HIS A 196 -15.93 3.27 -4.68
C HIS A 196 -16.50 3.15 -6.12
N LEU A 197 -16.31 4.03 -7.12
CA LEU A 197 -15.37 5.15 -7.36
C LEU A 197 -15.96 6.12 -8.44
N SER A 198 -15.09 6.93 -9.06
CA SER A 198 -15.30 8.01 -10.08
C SER A 198 -15.71 9.37 -9.50
N ILE A 199 -14.99 10.49 -9.68
CA ILE A 199 -14.01 10.99 -10.69
C ILE A 199 -14.62 11.43 -12.02
N LEU A 200 -14.78 12.76 -12.17
CA LEU A 200 -14.40 13.66 -13.29
C LEU A 200 -14.94 15.08 -12.93
N ARG A 201 -14.12 16.15 -12.88
CA ARG A 201 -13.73 17.05 -14.00
C ARG A 201 -14.98 17.78 -14.57
N GLN A 202 -15.12 19.11 -14.55
CA GLN A 202 -14.17 20.15 -15.01
C GLN A 202 -14.61 21.60 -14.64
N LYS A 203 -13.67 22.58 -14.67
CA LYS A 203 -13.82 24.05 -14.90
C LYS A 203 -14.85 24.91 -14.10
N GLY A 204 -14.38 26.07 -13.59
CA GLY A 204 -15.02 27.37 -13.91
C GLY A 204 -15.34 28.37 -12.78
N THR A 205 -14.59 29.48 -12.74
CA THR A 205 -15.01 30.89 -12.49
C THR A 205 -15.84 31.33 -11.25
N ASP A 206 -15.18 32.16 -10.44
CA ASP A 206 -15.55 33.55 -10.05
C ASP A 206 -16.53 33.89 -8.89
N ALA A 207 -16.35 35.15 -8.39
CA ALA A 207 -17.07 35.91 -7.35
C ALA A 207 -16.97 35.35 -5.90
N ALA A 208 -16.39 36.07 -4.93
CA ALA A 208 -16.90 37.29 -4.23
C ALA A 208 -18.14 36.98 -3.34
N VAL A 209 -18.33 37.56 -2.14
CA VAL A 209 -18.18 38.97 -1.73
C VAL A 209 -17.72 39.11 -0.27
N THR A 210 -17.04 40.22 0.04
CA THR A 210 -16.67 40.69 1.39
C THR A 210 -17.79 41.46 2.10
N THR A 211 -17.96 41.29 3.42
CA THR A 211 -18.59 42.31 4.28
C THR A 211 -17.81 42.44 5.60
N VAL A 212 -17.64 43.68 6.07
CA VAL A 212 -16.87 44.05 7.27
C VAL A 212 -17.73 44.96 8.16
N MET A 213 -17.67 44.76 9.49
CA MET A 213 -17.86 45.71 10.62
C MET A 213 -18.24 44.90 11.88
N GLY A 214 -17.87 45.30 13.10
CA GLY A 214 -17.09 46.45 13.56
C GLY A 214 -16.73 46.30 15.06
N GLY A 215 -16.04 47.27 15.65
CA GLY A 215 -15.57 47.24 17.06
C GLY A 215 -16.67 47.42 18.12
N ASP A 216 -16.36 47.62 19.40
CA ASP A 216 -15.07 47.98 20.05
C ASP A 216 -15.05 47.48 21.53
N VAL A 217 -13.96 47.83 22.25
CA VAL A 217 -13.82 47.91 23.72
C VAL A 217 -13.38 46.65 24.48
N ASP A 218 -12.08 46.57 24.75
CA ASP A 218 -11.52 45.87 25.92
C ASP A 218 -11.81 46.64 27.23
N PRO A 219 -11.80 45.94 28.38
CA PRO A 219 -11.06 46.45 29.53
C PRO A 219 -10.01 45.47 30.08
N VAL A 220 -8.98 46.05 30.69
CA VAL A 220 -7.80 45.39 31.31
C VAL A 220 -8.06 45.12 32.81
N LEU A 221 -7.10 44.48 33.48
CA LEU A 221 -6.92 44.24 34.93
C LEU A 221 -7.42 42.88 35.43
N ASP A 222 -6.73 42.17 36.34
CA ASP A 222 -5.29 42.09 36.69
C ASP A 222 -5.09 40.79 37.52
N ASP A 223 -3.87 40.44 37.91
CA ASP A 223 -3.54 39.24 38.71
C ASP A 223 -4.03 39.30 40.17
N ASP A 224 -4.29 38.13 40.81
CA ASP A 224 -3.54 37.66 42.01
C ASP A 224 -4.11 36.38 42.69
N GLU A 225 -3.18 35.51 43.11
CA GLU A 225 -3.13 34.53 44.22
C GLU A 225 -4.32 33.61 44.64
N ASP A 226 -4.07 32.29 44.52
CA ASP A 226 -4.26 31.17 45.49
C ASP A 226 -5.39 31.18 46.55
N ASP A 227 -6.29 30.17 46.52
CA ASP A 227 -6.29 29.03 47.47
C ASP A 227 -7.40 27.97 47.18
N ASP A 228 -7.14 26.72 47.57
CA ASP A 228 -8.06 25.54 47.53
C ASP A 228 -8.40 25.15 49.02
N PRO A 229 -9.28 24.18 49.40
CA PRO A 229 -10.28 23.43 48.63
C PRO A 229 -11.67 23.25 49.33
N PHE A 230 -12.58 22.50 48.68
CA PHE A 230 -13.75 21.77 49.23
C PHE A 230 -14.79 22.50 50.12
N VAL A 231 -16.04 22.58 49.61
CA VAL A 231 -17.28 22.57 50.43
C VAL A 231 -18.30 21.62 49.81
N ASP A 232 -18.85 20.69 50.61
CA ASP A 232 -19.96 19.80 50.24
C ASP A 232 -21.30 20.47 50.55
N VAL A 233 -22.24 20.49 49.59
CA VAL A 233 -23.60 21.02 49.76
C VAL A 233 -24.64 20.07 49.14
N SER A 234 -24.76 18.89 49.72
CA SER A 234 -25.77 17.88 49.38
C SER A 234 -27.19 18.21 49.90
N GLU A 235 -27.64 19.47 49.78
CA GLU A 235 -28.91 19.95 50.32
C GLU A 235 -29.69 20.91 49.37
N SER A 236 -29.98 20.45 48.15
CA SER A 236 -30.83 21.18 47.18
C SER A 236 -31.81 20.30 46.38
N VAL A 237 -32.18 19.12 46.90
CA VAL A 237 -33.05 18.14 46.22
C VAL A 237 -34.25 17.73 47.08
N GLU A 238 -35.20 18.65 47.33
CA GLU A 238 -36.49 18.26 47.93
C GLU A 238 -37.75 19.03 47.44
N ALA A 239 -37.75 19.45 46.16
CA ALA A 239 -38.97 19.79 45.40
C ALA A 239 -38.72 19.56 43.89
N GLU A 240 -39.53 18.83 43.11
CA GLU A 240 -40.74 18.05 43.40
C GLU A 240 -40.67 16.66 42.72
N ARG A 241 -41.35 15.64 43.25
CA ARG A 241 -41.51 14.33 42.60
C ARG A 241 -42.93 14.12 42.01
N ALA A 242 -42.97 14.12 40.67
CA ALA A 242 -43.80 13.24 39.83
C ALA A 242 -45.35 13.38 39.73
N LYS A 243 -45.78 13.71 38.50
CA LYS A 243 -46.90 13.13 37.69
C LYS A 243 -48.37 13.59 37.89
N THR A 244 -49.09 13.49 36.76
CA THR A 244 -50.56 13.59 36.55
C THR A 244 -51.13 15.04 36.55
N THR A 245 -52.22 15.41 35.86
CA THR A 245 -53.32 14.65 35.18
C THR A 245 -53.76 15.30 33.83
N LEU A 246 -54.50 14.55 33.01
CA LEU A 246 -55.10 14.92 31.70
C LEU A 246 -56.33 15.86 31.79
N LEU A 247 -56.74 16.51 30.67
CA LEU A 247 -58.14 16.79 30.21
C LEU A 247 -58.15 17.48 28.78
N PRO A 248 -59.26 17.63 28.00
CA PRO A 248 -59.29 16.93 26.70
C PRO A 248 -59.86 17.63 25.43
N ARG A 249 -59.40 17.15 24.26
CA ARG A 249 -60.15 16.62 23.08
C ARG A 249 -61.42 17.33 22.55
N ARG A 250 -61.46 17.59 21.22
CA ARG A 250 -62.71 17.59 20.41
C ARG A 250 -62.50 16.99 19.01
N HIS A 251 -63.42 16.13 18.56
CA HIS A 251 -63.56 15.65 17.16
C HIS A 251 -64.69 16.44 16.45
N ALA A 252 -65.02 16.33 15.15
CA ALA A 252 -64.82 15.29 14.12
C ALA A 252 -64.73 15.95 12.69
N LYS A 253 -64.96 15.36 11.50
CA LYS A 253 -65.59 14.08 11.07
C LYS A 253 -65.01 13.55 9.73
N LYS A 254 -65.82 13.38 8.67
CA LYS A 254 -65.47 12.93 7.30
C LYS A 254 -66.56 13.40 6.30
N GLY A 255 -66.26 13.48 4.98
CA GLY A 255 -67.27 13.14 3.96
C GLY A 255 -67.10 13.67 2.53
N LYS A 256 -66.64 12.79 1.60
CA LYS A 256 -66.90 12.71 0.12
C LYS A 256 -66.52 13.94 -0.75
N ALA A 257 -65.82 13.86 -1.90
CA ALA A 257 -65.98 13.04 -3.11
C ALA A 257 -67.22 13.43 -3.96
N ALA A 258 -67.17 13.71 -5.28
CA ALA A 258 -66.02 13.75 -6.22
C ALA A 258 -66.14 14.85 -7.34
N PRO A 259 -66.04 14.66 -8.69
CA PRO A 259 -65.04 15.38 -9.48
C PRO A 259 -65.56 16.19 -10.72
N LYS A 260 -64.64 16.95 -11.36
CA LYS A 260 -64.60 17.43 -12.77
C LYS A 260 -63.14 17.90 -13.03
N LEU A 261 -62.39 17.57 -14.08
CA LEU A 261 -62.59 17.37 -15.53
C LEU A 261 -62.30 18.65 -16.36
N ASN A 262 -61.50 18.46 -17.42
CA ASN A 262 -60.84 19.43 -18.30
C ASN A 262 -61.75 20.44 -19.02
N THR A 263 -61.19 21.64 -19.28
CA THR A 263 -60.98 22.30 -20.61
C THR A 263 -59.93 23.41 -20.40
N SER A 264 -58.82 23.59 -21.13
CA SER A 264 -58.52 23.60 -22.58
C SER A 264 -58.98 24.87 -23.32
N GLU A 265 -58.00 25.75 -23.61
CA GLU A 265 -58.00 26.76 -24.72
C GLU A 265 -59.00 27.95 -24.62
N PRO A 266 -58.82 29.05 -25.41
CA PRO A 266 -58.07 29.16 -26.67
C PRO A 266 -56.99 30.25 -26.82
N ASP A 267 -56.23 30.06 -27.91
CA ASP A 267 -55.41 30.97 -28.74
C ASP A 267 -56.29 32.04 -29.46
N PRO A 268 -55.80 32.91 -30.37
CA PRO A 268 -54.46 33.46 -30.64
C PRO A 268 -54.45 35.02 -30.70
N SER A 269 -53.37 35.67 -31.19
CA SER A 269 -53.38 36.32 -32.53
C SER A 269 -52.27 37.35 -32.87
N TRP A 270 -51.56 37.13 -34.00
CA TRP A 270 -51.17 38.09 -35.08
C TRP A 270 -50.22 39.29 -34.74
N SER A 271 -49.36 39.81 -35.64
CA SER A 271 -48.99 39.47 -37.04
C SER A 271 -47.70 40.20 -37.52
N ASP A 272 -47.04 39.64 -38.55
CA ASP A 272 -46.32 40.22 -39.71
C ASP A 272 -45.61 41.61 -39.64
N SER A 273 -44.33 41.65 -40.07
CA SER A 273 -43.81 42.45 -41.23
C SER A 273 -42.26 42.52 -41.22
N GLU A 274 -41.54 41.87 -42.16
CA GLU A 274 -40.78 42.49 -43.29
C GLU A 274 -39.26 42.66 -42.98
N ILE A 275 -38.33 42.26 -43.89
CA ILE A 275 -37.49 43.07 -44.82
C ILE A 275 -36.59 44.08 -44.04
N GLU A 276 -35.26 44.22 -44.19
CA GLU A 276 -34.20 43.95 -45.21
C GLU A 276 -32.90 43.51 -44.44
N LEU A 277 -31.82 42.85 -44.92
CA LEU A 277 -30.96 42.89 -46.12
C LEU A 277 -30.08 44.15 -46.32
N THR A 278 -28.87 43.93 -46.86
CA THR A 278 -27.72 44.86 -47.10
C THR A 278 -27.08 45.46 -45.83
N GLU A 279 -25.76 45.45 -45.59
CA GLU A 279 -24.51 45.60 -46.40
C GLU A 279 -23.94 47.04 -46.39
N GLY A 280 -22.61 47.12 -46.34
CA GLY A 280 -21.80 48.33 -46.50
C GLY A 280 -21.41 49.05 -45.19
N ASP A 281 -20.23 49.71 -45.09
CA ASP A 281 -18.87 49.42 -45.57
C ASP A 281 -17.92 50.52 -45.03
N ASP A 282 -16.61 50.37 -45.30
CA ASP A 282 -15.57 51.41 -45.45
C ASP A 282 -15.01 52.26 -44.26
N GLU A 283 -13.69 52.09 -44.11
CA GLU A 283 -12.60 53.09 -44.02
C GLU A 283 -12.37 54.02 -42.80
N ASP A 284 -11.28 53.70 -42.08
CA ASP A 284 -10.12 54.52 -41.65
C ASP A 284 -10.13 56.07 -41.76
N ASP A 285 -9.61 56.76 -40.73
CA ASP A 285 -8.78 58.00 -40.90
C ASP A 285 -7.88 58.29 -39.67
N GLU A 286 -6.79 59.09 -39.82
CA GLU A 286 -5.74 59.34 -38.81
C GLU A 286 -5.68 60.78 -38.22
N GLY A 287 -5.94 60.92 -36.90
CA GLY A 287 -5.42 62.01 -36.03
C GLY A 287 -5.90 63.47 -36.29
N PRO A 288 -5.15 64.53 -35.87
CA PRO A 288 -4.33 64.66 -34.65
C PRO A 288 -4.43 66.06 -33.93
N ILE A 289 -3.64 66.27 -32.84
CA ILE A 289 -3.11 67.57 -32.28
C ILE A 289 -3.96 68.48 -31.30
N GLU A 290 -3.34 68.81 -30.14
CA GLU A 290 -3.36 69.98 -29.19
C GLU A 290 -4.64 70.86 -28.92
N THR A 291 -4.93 71.35 -27.68
CA THR A 291 -4.24 72.52 -27.02
C THR A 291 -4.71 72.90 -25.56
N ALA A 292 -3.76 73.41 -24.75
CA ALA A 292 -3.78 74.46 -23.69
C ALA A 292 -4.89 74.70 -22.59
N LYS A 293 -4.51 74.42 -21.31
CA LYS A 293 -4.51 75.25 -20.05
C LYS A 293 -5.52 76.41 -19.78
N THR A 294 -6.04 76.52 -18.52
CA THR A 294 -5.87 77.72 -17.61
C THR A 294 -6.44 77.62 -16.15
N THR A 295 -5.61 77.88 -15.11
CA THR A 295 -5.92 78.59 -13.81
C THR A 295 -6.89 77.96 -12.74
N LEU A 296 -7.05 78.40 -11.46
CA LEU A 296 -6.39 79.43 -10.59
C LEU A 296 -6.24 79.04 -9.06
N LEU A 297 -6.91 79.73 -8.10
CA LEU A 297 -6.62 79.85 -6.62
C LEU A 297 -7.88 80.39 -5.85
N PRO A 298 -7.98 80.61 -4.47
CA PRO A 298 -6.91 80.96 -3.49
C PRO A 298 -6.99 80.62 -1.95
N ARG A 299 -5.80 80.59 -1.29
CA ARG A 299 -5.46 81.01 0.13
C ARG A 299 -6.05 80.21 1.34
N ARG A 300 -5.54 80.27 2.59
CA ARG A 300 -4.81 81.36 3.32
C ARG A 300 -3.91 80.93 4.54
N HIS A 301 -2.60 81.23 4.49
CA HIS A 301 -1.59 81.50 5.59
C HIS A 301 -1.44 80.55 6.81
N ALA A 302 -0.25 80.40 7.44
CA ALA A 302 0.96 81.26 7.54
C ALA A 302 2.29 80.43 7.39
N LYS A 303 3.53 80.78 7.81
CA LYS A 303 4.09 81.92 8.59
C LYS A 303 5.49 82.39 8.10
N ARG A 304 6.61 82.07 8.78
CA ARG A 304 8.02 82.53 8.54
C ARG A 304 9.03 81.60 9.25
N GLY A 305 10.31 81.50 8.84
CA GLY A 305 11.00 82.05 7.66
C GLY A 305 12.52 82.26 7.85
N GLN A 306 13.20 82.82 6.82
CA GLN A 306 14.63 83.24 6.75
C GLN A 306 15.71 82.12 6.66
N VAL A 307 16.84 82.26 5.94
CA VAL A 307 17.18 83.15 4.77
C VAL A 307 18.46 82.63 4.04
N THR A 308 18.55 82.83 2.71
CA THR A 308 19.74 82.67 1.79
C THR A 308 20.55 81.35 1.78
N GLY A 309 21.03 80.84 0.64
CA GLY A 309 20.79 81.23 -0.76
C GLY A 309 21.79 80.66 -1.79
N GLN A 310 21.30 80.45 -3.03
CA GLN A 310 22.02 80.40 -4.33
C GLN A 310 23.12 79.36 -4.64
N LEU A 311 22.86 78.59 -5.73
CA LEU A 311 23.78 78.24 -6.85
C LEU A 311 24.99 77.31 -6.57
N SER A 312 25.53 76.52 -7.51
CA SER A 312 25.03 76.00 -8.83
C SER A 312 25.98 74.94 -9.40
N MET A 313 25.43 73.99 -10.19
CA MET A 313 26.01 73.26 -11.34
C MET A 313 27.51 72.88 -11.42
N GLU A 314 27.71 71.55 -11.54
CA GLU A 314 28.49 70.85 -12.61
C GLU A 314 30.05 70.76 -12.61
N ASP A 315 30.47 69.52 -12.93
CA ASP A 315 31.59 69.06 -13.75
C ASP A 315 33.10 69.13 -13.34
N ASP A 316 33.59 67.92 -13.01
CA ASP A 316 34.67 67.17 -13.71
C ASP A 316 36.15 67.26 -13.20
N SER A 317 37.08 66.59 -13.90
CA SER A 317 37.96 65.57 -13.31
C SER A 317 39.47 65.85 -13.08
N ASP A 318 40.04 65.05 -12.16
CA ASP A 318 41.41 64.53 -11.99
C ASP A 318 42.67 65.40 -12.24
N LYS A 319 43.54 65.54 -11.20
CA LYS A 319 44.87 64.85 -11.09
C LYS A 319 45.81 65.35 -9.96
N ILE A 320 46.42 64.38 -9.23
CA ILE A 320 47.87 64.19 -8.90
C ILE A 320 48.66 65.39 -8.30
N ASP A 321 49.48 65.31 -7.23
CA ASP A 321 49.83 64.30 -6.20
C ASP A 321 50.79 64.94 -5.13
N GLU A 322 51.29 64.15 -4.17
CA GLU A 322 52.42 64.35 -3.22
C GLU A 322 52.20 65.04 -1.83
N SER A 323 52.12 64.17 -0.81
CA SER A 323 52.83 64.22 0.50
C SER A 323 52.14 64.74 1.79
N GLU A 324 52.26 63.90 2.82
CA GLU A 324 51.77 63.96 4.22
C GLU A 324 52.72 64.81 5.15
N PRO A 325 52.51 65.01 6.49
CA PRO A 325 51.62 64.29 7.46
C PRO A 325 50.92 65.21 8.50
N PRO A 326 50.35 64.74 9.65
CA PRO A 326 50.15 63.37 10.17
C PRO A 326 48.70 63.04 10.62
N PHE A 327 48.54 61.91 11.32
CA PHE A 327 47.33 61.33 11.97
C PHE A 327 46.42 60.49 11.06
N VAL A 328 46.86 59.24 10.86
CA VAL A 328 46.15 58.18 10.15
C VAL A 328 44.88 57.73 10.89
N VAL A 329 43.73 57.80 10.21
CA VAL A 329 42.54 57.00 10.53
C VAL A 329 42.68 55.65 9.84
N ASN A 330 42.53 54.53 10.57
CA ASN A 330 42.68 53.20 9.99
C ASN A 330 41.35 52.42 10.09
N PRO A 331 40.73 52.00 8.96
CA PRO A 331 39.43 51.34 8.98
C PRO A 331 39.55 49.86 9.34
N VAL A 332 38.53 49.30 10.00
CA VAL A 332 38.46 47.85 10.29
C VAL A 332 37.15 47.28 9.73
N SER A 333 37.27 46.45 8.70
CA SER A 333 36.17 45.64 8.20
C SER A 333 35.79 44.56 9.22
N ALA A 334 34.50 44.44 9.53
CA ALA A 334 33.99 43.50 10.53
C ALA A 334 32.78 42.71 9.99
N ALA A 335 33.06 41.66 9.22
CA ALA A 335 32.10 40.57 9.08
C ALA A 335 32.01 39.81 10.42
N PRO A 336 30.81 39.43 10.91
CA PRO A 336 30.68 38.72 12.18
C PRO A 336 31.35 37.33 12.09
N GLN A 337 32.26 37.05 13.03
CA GLN A 337 33.01 35.79 13.03
C GLN A 337 32.15 34.64 13.55
N ILE A 338 32.06 33.58 12.75
CA ILE A 338 31.48 32.29 13.14
C ILE A 338 32.49 31.56 14.04
N PRO A 339 32.09 31.03 15.21
CA PRO A 339 33.00 30.31 16.11
C PRO A 339 33.72 29.12 15.45
N ASP A 340 35.02 28.95 15.74
CA ASP A 340 35.90 28.06 14.98
C ASP A 340 35.60 26.56 15.10
N PHE A 341 34.72 26.13 16.02
CA PHE A 341 34.28 24.73 16.09
C PHE A 341 33.47 24.28 14.85
N LEU A 342 33.07 25.20 13.98
CA LEU A 342 32.31 24.94 12.75
C LEU A 342 33.16 24.76 11.49
N LYS A 343 34.51 24.75 11.59
CA LYS A 343 35.41 24.64 10.43
C LYS A 343 36.24 23.34 10.45
N HIS A 344 35.66 22.30 9.85
CA HIS A 344 36.24 20.98 9.54
C HIS A 344 36.63 20.07 10.73
N PRO A 345 36.04 18.87 10.84
CA PRO A 345 36.76 17.70 11.35
C PRO A 345 37.63 17.13 10.23
N LYS A 346 38.96 17.16 10.37
CA LYS A 346 39.88 16.53 9.39
C LYS A 346 40.65 15.38 10.03
N VAL A 347 40.55 14.20 9.41
CA VAL A 347 41.24 12.97 9.84
C VAL A 347 42.75 13.19 9.89
N ALA A 348 43.40 12.73 10.96
CA ALA A 348 44.84 12.69 11.10
C ALA A 348 45.29 11.26 11.46
N GLY A 349 46.22 10.71 10.67
CA GLY A 349 46.88 9.43 10.96
C GLY A 349 48.03 9.58 11.96
N ALA A 350 48.58 8.46 12.41
CA ALA A 350 49.60 8.39 13.46
C ALA A 350 51.00 8.90 13.04
N PRO A 351 51.81 9.38 14.00
CA PRO A 351 53.26 9.28 13.99
C PRO A 351 53.76 8.16 14.93
N ALA A 352 55.04 7.77 14.82
CA ALA A 352 55.57 6.58 15.50
C ALA A 352 56.79 6.83 16.41
N THR A 353 56.82 6.09 17.53
CA THR A 353 58.00 5.62 18.30
C THR A 353 58.94 6.62 19.03
N SER A 354 59.54 6.11 20.12
CA SER A 354 60.62 6.64 20.97
C SER A 354 60.26 7.76 21.99
N ALA A 355 60.82 7.82 23.20
CA ALA A 355 61.48 6.78 24.05
C ALA A 355 61.74 7.35 25.49
N ILE A 356 61.83 6.46 26.51
CA ILE A 356 62.60 6.63 27.79
C ILE A 356 62.08 7.70 28.80
N GLU A 357 61.98 7.51 30.13
CA GLU A 357 62.00 6.32 31.03
C GLU A 357 61.54 6.71 32.47
N SER A 358 61.42 5.69 33.33
CA SER A 358 61.63 5.70 34.81
C SER A 358 60.44 5.86 35.79
N ALA A 359 60.45 5.27 37.00
CA ALA A 359 60.92 3.92 37.44
C ALA A 359 60.59 3.65 38.94
N ALA A 360 59.85 2.57 39.24
CA ALA A 360 59.90 1.79 40.50
C ALA A 360 59.07 0.49 40.32
N ALA A 361 59.63 -0.73 40.29
CA ALA A 361 60.26 -1.51 41.39
C ALA A 361 59.21 -2.16 42.33
N ARG A 362 59.15 -3.48 42.62
CA ARG A 362 59.94 -4.72 42.33
C ARG A 362 59.05 -5.94 42.70
N ASP A 363 59.29 -7.24 42.46
CA ASP A 363 60.14 -8.13 41.61
C ASP A 363 59.51 -9.56 41.76
N GLY A 364 59.76 -10.63 40.99
CA GLY A 364 60.60 -10.83 39.79
C GLY A 364 61.08 -12.30 39.63
N GLY A 365 60.35 -13.16 38.90
CA GLY A 365 60.69 -14.56 38.57
C GLY A 365 59.44 -15.47 38.49
N VAL A 366 59.38 -16.60 37.77
CA VAL A 366 60.33 -17.39 36.94
C VAL A 366 59.47 -18.05 35.84
N ASP A 367 59.58 -17.71 34.56
CA ASP A 367 60.51 -18.20 33.50
C ASP A 367 60.03 -19.44 32.73
N ASP A 368 60.20 -19.34 31.39
CA ASP A 368 60.12 -20.32 30.29
C ASP A 368 58.92 -21.28 30.08
N GLY A 369 58.76 -21.70 28.82
CA GLY A 369 57.97 -22.89 28.42
C GLY A 369 56.70 -22.64 27.60
N ALA A 370 56.78 -22.85 26.28
CA ALA A 370 55.59 -23.12 25.48
C ALA A 370 55.04 -24.53 25.79
N ALA A 371 53.72 -24.63 25.99
CA ALA A 371 53.02 -25.89 26.12
C ALA A 371 51.72 -25.81 25.31
N ASP A 372 51.51 -26.78 24.43
CA ASP A 372 50.32 -26.87 23.61
C ASP A 372 49.11 -27.22 24.48
N ASN A 373 48.21 -26.24 24.67
CA ASN A 373 46.85 -26.53 25.11
C ASN A 373 45.99 -26.68 23.85
N GLU A 374 45.85 -27.91 23.37
CA GLU A 374 44.74 -28.35 22.54
C GLU A 374 43.44 -28.27 23.37
N GLY A 375 42.97 -27.05 23.57
CA GLY A 375 41.76 -26.75 24.34
C GLY A 375 40.52 -27.01 23.51
N GLU A 376 40.00 -28.23 23.62
CA GLU A 376 38.63 -28.68 23.31
C GLU A 376 37.82 -27.70 22.44
N GLU A 377 37.83 -27.89 21.11
CA GLU A 377 36.91 -27.16 20.23
C GLU A 377 35.46 -27.55 20.57
N GLU A 378 34.69 -26.62 21.15
CA GLU A 378 33.23 -26.75 21.20
C GLU A 378 32.69 -26.75 19.77
N ASP A 379 32.00 -27.84 19.41
CA ASP A 379 31.49 -28.15 18.06
C ASP A 379 30.24 -27.32 17.71
N GLY A 380 30.40 -25.99 17.76
CA GLY A 380 29.34 -24.99 17.66
C GLY A 380 29.38 -24.17 16.36
N LEU A 381 28.22 -23.69 15.94
CA LEU A 381 28.04 -22.88 14.73
C LEU A 381 28.78 -21.54 14.84
N LYS A 382 29.58 -21.21 13.83
CA LYS A 382 30.44 -20.02 13.73
C LYS A 382 29.83 -19.02 12.74
N LEU A 383 29.82 -17.73 13.10
CA LEU A 383 29.30 -16.66 12.23
C LEU A 383 30.28 -16.37 11.07
N PRO A 384 29.80 -15.94 9.89
CA PRO A 384 30.64 -15.51 8.77
C PRO A 384 31.64 -14.40 9.16
N PRO A 385 32.92 -14.50 8.78
CA PRO A 385 33.90 -13.45 9.04
C PRO A 385 33.58 -12.17 8.24
N LEU A 386 33.84 -11.01 8.85
CA LEU A 386 33.61 -9.69 8.24
C LEU A 386 34.44 -9.45 6.97
N GLU A 387 35.54 -10.18 6.78
CA GLU A 387 36.49 -10.02 5.68
C GLU A 387 35.92 -10.43 4.31
N ILE A 388 34.82 -11.20 4.28
CA ILE A 388 34.09 -11.52 3.04
C ILE A 388 33.48 -10.25 2.42
N LEU A 389 33.01 -9.31 3.25
CA LEU A 389 32.37 -8.09 2.77
C LEU A 389 33.39 -7.06 2.28
N HIS A 390 33.09 -6.48 1.13
CA HIS A 390 33.86 -5.38 0.58
C HIS A 390 33.62 -4.08 1.37
N ALA A 391 34.70 -3.42 1.80
CA ALA A 391 34.64 -2.13 2.49
C ALA A 391 35.37 -1.03 1.69
N ASN A 392 34.77 0.16 1.64
CA ASN A 392 35.36 1.41 1.18
C ASN A 392 35.23 2.46 2.30
N PRO A 393 36.26 2.67 3.15
CA PRO A 393 36.18 3.62 4.27
C PRO A 393 36.01 5.09 3.84
N GLN A 394 36.05 5.42 2.55
CA GLN A 394 35.73 6.74 2.01
C GLN A 394 34.26 6.91 1.57
N SER A 395 33.42 5.88 1.67
CA SER A 395 32.01 5.88 1.22
C SER A 395 31.08 6.85 1.96
N ALA A 396 31.58 7.55 2.99
CA ALA A 396 30.85 8.63 3.66
C ALA A 396 30.92 9.97 2.91
N SER A 397 31.92 10.21 2.06
CA SER A 397 32.12 11.49 1.39
C SER A 397 31.65 11.49 -0.07
N ALA A 398 31.34 12.65 -0.64
CA ALA A 398 31.19 12.78 -2.09
C ALA A 398 32.48 12.43 -2.85
N ALA A 399 32.35 11.92 -4.08
CA ALA A 399 33.47 11.74 -5.01
C ALA A 399 33.77 12.99 -5.87
N SER A 400 33.11 14.11 -5.56
CA SER A 400 33.34 15.42 -6.19
C SER A 400 34.34 16.25 -5.39
N SER A 401 35.15 17.05 -6.09
CA SER A 401 36.13 17.93 -5.45
C SER A 401 35.48 19.21 -4.93
N ASP A 402 36.05 19.83 -3.88
CA ASP A 402 35.52 21.08 -3.30
C ASP A 402 35.28 22.17 -4.36
N LYS A 403 36.13 22.25 -5.39
CA LYS A 403 35.99 23.19 -6.51
C LYS A 403 34.77 22.92 -7.40
N GLU A 404 34.36 21.66 -7.59
CA GLU A 404 33.12 21.32 -8.31
C GLU A 404 31.89 21.71 -7.47
N LEU A 405 31.97 21.58 -6.15
CA LEU A 405 30.90 21.95 -5.22
C LEU A 405 30.75 23.47 -5.11
N GLU A 406 31.87 24.21 -5.07
CA GLU A 406 31.91 25.66 -5.08
C GLU A 406 31.32 26.24 -6.37
N GLN A 407 31.70 25.71 -7.54
CA GLN A 407 31.07 26.06 -8.83
C GLN A 407 29.57 25.76 -8.88
N THR A 408 29.14 24.68 -8.21
CA THR A 408 27.71 24.33 -8.10
C THR A 408 26.97 25.31 -7.18
N ALA A 409 27.60 25.77 -6.09
CA ALA A 409 27.06 26.79 -5.19
C ALA A 409 26.95 28.17 -5.89
N GLU A 410 27.97 28.57 -6.66
CA GLU A 410 27.95 29.79 -7.48
C GLU A 410 26.82 29.74 -8.52
N SER A 411 26.67 28.61 -9.21
CA SER A 411 25.61 28.39 -10.19
C SER A 411 24.23 28.50 -9.56
N LEU A 412 23.99 27.78 -8.45
CA LEU A 412 22.74 27.84 -7.67
C LEU A 412 22.45 29.27 -7.17
N GLN A 413 23.48 30.01 -6.77
CA GLN A 413 23.35 31.40 -6.34
C GLN A 413 22.95 32.33 -7.50
N SER A 414 23.44 32.10 -8.72
CA SER A 414 23.03 32.83 -9.92
C SER A 414 21.57 32.53 -10.26
N THR A 415 21.18 31.25 -10.33
CA THR A 415 19.79 30.81 -10.60
C THR A 415 18.80 31.50 -9.65
N LEU A 416 19.09 31.54 -8.35
CA LEU A 416 18.22 32.17 -7.36
C LEU A 416 18.08 33.68 -7.57
N LEU A 417 19.14 34.37 -7.99
CA LEU A 417 19.11 35.81 -8.32
C LEU A 417 18.33 36.07 -9.62
N GLU A 418 18.50 35.23 -10.65
CA GLU A 418 17.79 35.29 -11.93
C GLU A 418 16.27 35.17 -11.75
N PHE A 419 15.81 34.26 -10.87
CA PHE A 419 14.39 34.13 -10.50
C PHE A 419 13.93 35.13 -9.42
N GLY A 420 14.75 36.14 -9.08
CA GLY A 420 14.41 37.21 -8.16
C GLY A 420 14.11 36.72 -6.74
N ARG A 421 14.92 35.79 -6.22
CA ARG A 421 14.86 35.33 -4.81
C ARG A 421 15.95 35.98 -3.99
N SER A 422 15.60 36.57 -2.86
CA SER A 422 16.55 37.19 -1.93
C SER A 422 17.25 36.17 -1.02
N ALA A 423 17.69 35.03 -1.57
CA ALA A 423 18.25 33.92 -0.79
C ALA A 423 19.75 33.71 -1.06
N ARG A 424 20.51 33.38 -0.01
CA ARG A 424 21.97 33.22 -0.06
C ARG A 424 22.43 31.80 0.27
N VAL A 425 23.31 31.24 -0.56
CA VAL A 425 24.01 29.98 -0.25
C VAL A 425 25.09 30.26 0.80
N VAL A 426 25.09 29.47 1.89
CA VAL A 426 25.95 29.65 3.07
C VAL A 426 27.06 28.60 3.14
N GLY A 427 26.86 27.45 2.50
CA GLY A 427 27.80 26.32 2.46
C GLY A 427 27.11 25.04 2.02
N TRP A 428 27.78 23.90 2.15
CA TRP A 428 27.25 22.59 1.75
C TRP A 428 27.72 21.46 2.69
N ILE A 429 27.03 20.31 2.62
CA ILE A 429 27.52 19.02 3.13
C ILE A 429 27.50 18.03 1.98
N ALA A 430 28.63 17.36 1.75
CA ALA A 430 28.88 16.52 0.58
C ALA A 430 28.81 15.03 0.93
N GLY A 431 27.59 14.46 0.91
CA GLY A 431 27.34 13.03 1.13
C GLY A 431 27.63 12.16 -0.11
N PRO A 432 27.42 10.83 -0.05
CA PRO A 432 27.81 9.90 -1.11
C PRO A 432 27.07 10.10 -2.44
N THR A 433 25.74 10.26 -2.39
CA THR A 433 24.87 10.31 -3.58
C THR A 433 24.42 11.73 -3.93
N VAL A 434 24.26 12.59 -2.92
CA VAL A 434 23.81 13.99 -3.07
C VAL A 434 24.66 14.91 -2.20
N THR A 435 24.76 16.18 -2.61
CA THR A 435 25.29 17.26 -1.80
C THR A 435 24.13 18.14 -1.33
N THR A 436 24.06 18.39 -0.03
CA THR A 436 23.04 19.25 0.59
C THR A 436 23.58 20.67 0.71
N PHE A 437 23.15 21.55 -0.19
CA PHE A 437 23.48 22.97 -0.13
C PHE A 437 22.58 23.68 0.89
N LYS A 438 23.19 24.49 1.75
CA LYS A 438 22.55 25.19 2.85
C LYS A 438 22.22 26.62 2.42
N LEU A 439 20.93 26.91 2.34
CA LEU A 439 20.41 28.20 1.88
C LEU A 439 19.81 28.98 3.05
N GLN A 440 20.20 30.24 3.20
CA GLN A 440 19.57 31.22 4.08
C GLN A 440 18.57 32.07 3.28
N PRO A 441 17.25 31.97 3.54
CA PRO A 441 16.28 32.92 3.00
C PRO A 441 16.55 34.34 3.54
N GLY A 442 16.39 35.35 2.70
CA GLY A 442 16.39 36.74 3.11
C GLY A 442 15.08 37.16 3.77
N GLU A 443 15.06 38.37 4.31
CA GLU A 443 13.92 38.92 5.05
C GLU A 443 12.65 38.96 4.18
N GLY A 444 11.55 38.40 4.72
CA GLY A 444 10.26 38.31 4.04
C GLY A 444 10.17 37.25 2.93
N GLU A 445 11.25 36.56 2.57
CA GLU A 445 11.19 35.55 1.51
C GLU A 445 10.53 34.25 2.00
N ARG A 446 9.40 33.90 1.39
CA ARG A 446 8.62 32.72 1.82
C ARG A 446 9.23 31.45 1.24
N VAL A 447 9.54 30.48 2.11
CA VAL A 447 10.08 29.15 1.74
C VAL A 447 9.31 28.50 0.57
N SER A 448 7.97 28.64 0.53
CA SER A 448 7.14 28.10 -0.55
C SER A 448 7.47 28.65 -1.94
N LYS A 449 8.00 29.88 -2.07
CA LYS A 449 8.49 30.46 -3.34
C LYS A 449 9.88 29.95 -3.75
N ILE A 450 10.62 29.35 -2.82
CA ILE A 450 11.92 28.70 -3.07
C ILE A 450 11.63 27.26 -3.50
N SER A 451 10.77 26.56 -2.75
CA SER A 451 10.27 25.23 -3.12
C SER A 451 9.51 25.19 -4.45
N SER A 452 8.94 26.31 -4.92
CA SER A 452 8.28 26.38 -6.23
C SER A 452 9.24 26.53 -7.43
N LEU A 453 10.55 26.70 -7.20
CA LEU A 453 11.59 26.78 -8.24
C LEU A 453 12.38 25.47 -8.36
N GLU A 454 11.88 24.38 -7.79
CA GLU A 454 12.60 23.10 -7.71
C GLU A 454 12.93 22.51 -9.09
N ASP A 455 11.98 22.59 -10.03
CA ASP A 455 12.16 22.16 -11.43
C ASP A 455 13.05 23.14 -12.21
N ASP A 456 12.92 24.45 -11.98
CA ASP A 456 13.73 25.49 -12.61
C ASP A 456 15.21 25.41 -12.19
N ILE A 457 15.46 25.13 -10.91
CA ILE A 457 16.81 24.91 -10.35
C ILE A 457 17.40 23.59 -10.89
N ALA A 458 16.60 22.53 -11.00
CA ALA A 458 17.06 21.29 -11.63
C ALA A 458 17.47 21.51 -13.11
N LEU A 459 16.67 22.25 -13.86
CA LEU A 459 16.95 22.61 -15.25
C LEU A 459 18.21 23.49 -15.39
N SER A 460 18.33 24.55 -14.59
CA SER A 460 19.45 25.49 -14.61
C SER A 460 20.79 24.82 -14.26
N LEU A 461 20.79 23.89 -13.31
CA LEU A 461 21.98 23.13 -12.90
C LEU A 461 22.25 21.87 -13.74
N ALA A 462 21.41 21.58 -14.74
CA ALA A 462 21.42 20.34 -15.52
C ALA A 462 21.39 19.06 -14.66
N ALA A 463 20.65 19.10 -13.55
CA ALA A 463 20.46 17.98 -12.62
C ALA A 463 19.25 17.13 -13.03
N GLN A 464 19.29 15.82 -12.74
CA GLN A 464 18.16 14.90 -13.01
C GLN A 464 16.92 15.24 -12.19
N SER A 465 17.14 15.66 -10.95
CA SER A 465 16.14 16.11 -9.99
C SER A 465 16.84 16.97 -8.95
N VAL A 466 16.08 17.79 -8.23
CA VAL A 466 16.52 18.49 -7.01
C VAL A 466 15.46 18.20 -5.94
N ARG A 467 15.87 18.17 -4.66
CA ARG A 467 14.93 18.02 -3.53
C ARG A 467 15.12 19.17 -2.55
N ILE A 468 14.10 20.02 -2.43
CA ILE A 468 14.10 21.17 -1.50
C ILE A 468 13.33 20.78 -0.23
N PHE A 469 13.96 20.95 0.94
CA PHE A 469 13.33 20.69 2.24
C PHE A 469 13.61 21.79 3.27
N ALA A 470 12.66 21.99 4.18
CA ALA A 470 12.75 23.03 5.20
C ALA A 470 12.01 22.68 6.51
N PRO A 471 12.48 23.21 7.66
CA PRO A 471 13.88 23.61 7.87
C PRO A 471 14.82 22.39 7.79
N ILE A 472 16.13 22.61 7.63
CA ILE A 472 17.13 21.59 7.98
C ILE A 472 17.07 21.39 9.50
N PRO A 473 16.90 20.15 10.02
CA PRO A 473 16.75 19.90 11.45
C PRO A 473 17.83 20.59 12.31
N GLY A 474 17.39 21.25 13.39
CA GLY A 474 18.28 22.00 14.29
C GLY A 474 18.74 23.38 13.78
N THR A 475 18.27 23.85 12.61
CA THR A 475 18.68 25.16 12.05
C THR A 475 17.50 25.94 11.45
N SER A 476 17.73 27.22 11.13
CA SER A 476 16.80 28.08 10.38
C SER A 476 16.95 27.99 8.85
N LEU A 477 17.79 27.07 8.34
CA LEU A 477 18.20 27.02 6.94
C LEU A 477 17.27 26.15 6.09
N VAL A 478 17.22 26.43 4.79
CA VAL A 478 16.59 25.59 3.77
C VAL A 478 17.65 24.68 3.16
N GLY A 479 17.34 23.39 3.02
CA GLY A 479 18.21 22.40 2.39
C GLY A 479 17.83 22.20 0.94
N ILE A 480 18.82 22.26 0.05
CA ILE A 480 18.68 21.92 -1.37
C ILE A 480 19.63 20.75 -1.67
N GLU A 481 19.07 19.54 -1.80
CA GLU A 481 19.81 18.35 -2.20
C GLU A 481 19.95 18.30 -3.72
N ILE A 482 21.19 18.36 -4.20
CA ILE A 482 21.55 18.25 -5.61
C ILE A 482 22.34 16.93 -5.81
N PRO A 483 21.98 16.09 -6.80
CA PRO A 483 22.71 14.86 -7.11
C PRO A 483 24.19 15.08 -7.46
N ASN A 484 25.07 14.26 -6.91
CA ASN A 484 26.49 14.30 -7.23
C ASN A 484 26.74 13.81 -8.67
N ARG A 485 27.65 14.47 -9.41
CA ARG A 485 28.11 14.01 -10.74
C ARG A 485 28.78 12.64 -10.69
N LYS A 486 29.46 12.33 -9.59
CA LYS A 486 30.01 11.01 -9.25
C LYS A 486 29.39 10.57 -7.93
N ARG A 487 28.56 9.54 -7.97
CA ARG A 487 27.98 8.90 -6.77
C ARG A 487 29.03 7.94 -6.19
N GLN A 488 29.06 7.79 -4.86
CA GLN A 488 29.76 6.68 -4.21
C GLN A 488 28.76 5.58 -3.84
N ASN A 489 29.13 4.32 -4.05
CA ASN A 489 28.44 3.19 -3.43
C ASN A 489 28.76 3.17 -1.92
N VAL A 490 27.76 2.79 -1.13
CA VAL A 490 27.89 2.56 0.31
C VAL A 490 27.85 1.06 0.51
N ASN A 491 28.98 0.42 0.78
CA ASN A 491 28.99 -1.04 0.89
C ASN A 491 28.46 -1.50 2.25
N LEU A 492 27.96 -2.73 2.34
CA LEU A 492 27.50 -3.30 3.61
C LEU A 492 28.63 -3.35 4.65
N GLY A 493 29.85 -3.69 4.24
CA GLY A 493 31.03 -3.69 5.12
C GLY A 493 31.35 -2.32 5.76
N ASP A 494 30.89 -1.22 5.18
CA ASP A 494 31.10 0.14 5.71
C ASP A 494 30.11 0.54 6.81
N VAL A 495 29.00 -0.20 6.94
CA VAL A 495 27.88 0.12 7.84
C VAL A 495 27.68 -0.97 8.89
N LEU A 496 27.95 -2.24 8.55
CA LEU A 496 27.82 -3.38 9.47
C LEU A 496 28.60 -3.21 10.80
N PRO A 497 29.81 -2.62 10.87
CA PRO A 497 30.52 -2.36 12.14
C PRO A 497 29.83 -1.38 13.10
N TYR A 498 28.81 -0.65 12.63
CA TYR A 498 27.99 0.25 13.45
C TYR A 498 26.75 -0.44 14.04
N VAL A 499 26.45 -1.67 13.61
CA VAL A 499 25.30 -2.47 14.06
C VAL A 499 25.67 -3.22 15.35
N LYS A 500 25.32 -2.62 16.50
CA LYS A 500 25.80 -3.02 17.85
C LYS A 500 24.68 -3.44 18.80
N GLY A 501 23.43 -3.33 18.39
CA GLY A 501 22.26 -3.86 19.09
C GLY A 501 22.08 -5.37 18.92
N GLY A 502 20.89 -5.87 19.26
CA GLY A 502 20.56 -7.30 19.22
C GLY A 502 20.55 -7.91 17.80
N PRO A 503 20.20 -9.20 17.66
CA PRO A 503 20.29 -9.93 16.39
C PRO A 503 19.37 -9.35 15.29
N LEU A 504 18.32 -8.61 15.66
CA LEU A 504 17.41 -7.92 14.74
C LEU A 504 17.80 -6.46 14.43
N GLU A 505 18.98 -5.99 14.82
CA GLU A 505 19.51 -4.71 14.32
C GLU A 505 20.17 -4.89 12.94
N LEU A 506 19.80 -4.00 12.02
CA LEU A 506 20.07 -4.08 10.59
C LEU A 506 20.91 -2.89 10.12
N ALA A 507 21.85 -3.11 9.21
CA ALA A 507 22.49 -2.05 8.45
C ALA A 507 21.50 -1.54 7.39
N ILE A 508 21.29 -0.22 7.33
CA ILE A 508 20.34 0.39 6.39
C ILE A 508 21.07 1.18 5.30
N GLY A 509 22.13 1.92 5.64
CA GLY A 509 22.90 2.70 4.65
C GLY A 509 23.66 3.87 5.28
N ARG A 510 23.85 4.94 4.50
CA ARG A 510 24.32 6.25 4.99
C ARG A 510 23.33 7.35 4.63
N ASP A 511 23.12 8.33 5.51
CA ASP A 511 22.27 9.47 5.22
C ASP A 511 22.91 10.48 4.24
N ALA A 512 22.19 11.55 3.90
CA ALA A 512 22.65 12.61 3.02
C ALA A 512 23.85 13.43 3.56
N GLU A 513 24.27 13.20 4.81
CA GLU A 513 25.48 13.78 5.42
C GLU A 513 26.63 12.75 5.54
N GLY A 514 26.41 11.50 5.12
CA GLY A 514 27.39 10.40 5.19
C GLY A 514 27.33 9.58 6.48
N THR A 515 26.44 9.93 7.42
CA THR A 515 26.32 9.26 8.72
C THR A 515 25.76 7.84 8.54
N PRO A 516 26.38 6.79 9.11
CA PRO A 516 25.84 5.44 9.00
C PRO A 516 24.50 5.32 9.73
N VAL A 517 23.51 4.72 9.07
CA VAL A 517 22.17 4.50 9.60
C VAL A 517 21.95 3.00 9.81
N VAL A 518 21.58 2.65 11.03
CA VAL A 518 21.18 1.30 11.45
C VAL A 518 19.75 1.35 11.99
N ALA A 519 19.02 0.23 11.92
CA ALA A 519 17.65 0.17 12.43
C ALA A 519 17.30 -1.20 13.03
N ASP A 520 16.65 -1.19 14.18
CA ASP A 520 16.33 -2.38 14.98
C ASP A 520 14.91 -2.86 14.73
N LEU A 521 14.76 -3.99 14.04
CA LEU A 521 13.46 -4.59 13.69
C LEU A 521 12.69 -5.09 14.93
N ALA A 522 13.32 -5.36 16.08
CA ALA A 522 12.59 -5.61 17.32
C ALA A 522 11.95 -4.33 17.90
N LYS A 523 12.63 -3.19 17.74
CA LYS A 523 12.11 -1.86 18.12
C LYS A 523 11.05 -1.35 17.14
N MET A 524 11.29 -1.48 15.83
CA MET A 524 10.35 -1.15 14.73
C MET A 524 9.81 -2.44 14.08
N PRO A 525 8.73 -3.05 14.62
CA PRO A 525 8.42 -4.48 14.46
C PRO A 525 8.15 -4.96 13.03
N HIS A 526 7.67 -4.08 12.16
CA HIS A 526 7.32 -4.39 10.78
C HIS A 526 7.78 -3.25 9.86
N LEU A 527 8.25 -3.63 8.66
CA LEU A 527 8.84 -2.76 7.65
C LEU A 527 8.17 -2.98 6.29
N LEU A 528 7.70 -1.89 5.67
CA LEU A 528 7.25 -1.88 4.27
C LEU A 528 8.37 -1.37 3.37
N ILE A 529 8.68 -2.04 2.26
CA ILE A 529 9.68 -1.60 1.28
C ILE A 529 9.02 -1.49 -0.09
N ALA A 530 9.16 -0.36 -0.79
CA ALA A 530 8.59 -0.23 -2.13
C ALA A 530 9.39 0.69 -3.05
N GLY A 531 9.35 0.40 -4.35
CA GLY A 531 10.06 1.14 -5.39
C GLY A 531 9.98 0.41 -6.73
N THR A 532 10.26 1.10 -7.84
CA THR A 532 10.26 0.50 -9.18
C THR A 532 11.42 -0.49 -9.38
N THR A 533 11.34 -1.33 -10.42
CA THR A 533 12.45 -2.20 -10.84
C THR A 533 13.74 -1.38 -11.07
N GLY A 534 14.89 -1.85 -10.59
CA GLY A 534 16.16 -1.12 -10.68
C GLY A 534 16.36 0.05 -9.69
N SER A 535 15.36 0.35 -8.85
CA SER A 535 15.44 1.46 -7.88
C SER A 535 16.38 1.20 -6.69
N GLY A 536 16.65 -0.07 -6.35
CA GLY A 536 17.45 -0.51 -5.19
C GLY A 536 16.73 -1.52 -4.27
N LYS A 537 15.42 -1.73 -4.46
CA LYS A 537 14.55 -2.57 -3.60
C LYS A 537 15.18 -3.92 -3.23
N SER A 538 15.60 -4.72 -4.21
CA SER A 538 16.06 -6.10 -4.00
C SER A 538 17.43 -6.17 -3.33
N VAL A 539 18.35 -5.28 -3.72
CA VAL A 539 19.69 -5.13 -3.08
C VAL A 539 19.53 -4.79 -1.59
N MET A 540 18.56 -3.95 -1.21
CA MET A 540 18.26 -3.65 0.19
C MET A 540 17.71 -4.85 0.97
N ILE A 541 16.87 -5.68 0.34
CA ILE A 541 16.36 -6.92 0.96
C ILE A 541 17.52 -7.89 1.19
N ASN A 542 18.38 -8.08 0.19
CA ASN A 542 19.57 -8.92 0.31
C ASN A 542 20.53 -8.38 1.38
N SER A 543 20.81 -7.07 1.39
CA SER A 543 21.64 -6.45 2.44
C SER A 543 21.08 -6.63 3.86
N ILE A 544 19.76 -6.67 4.02
CA ILE A 544 19.11 -7.01 5.30
C ILE A 544 19.31 -8.49 5.64
N ILE A 545 19.10 -9.41 4.68
CA ILE A 545 19.31 -10.86 4.88
C ILE A 545 20.77 -11.14 5.24
N THR A 546 21.73 -10.61 4.49
CA THR A 546 23.17 -10.71 4.80
C THR A 546 23.50 -10.15 6.18
N THR A 547 22.90 -9.02 6.59
CA THR A 547 23.08 -8.50 7.96
C THR A 547 22.60 -9.49 9.04
N LEU A 548 21.49 -10.19 8.81
CA LEU A 548 21.00 -11.22 9.74
C LEU A 548 21.93 -12.44 9.77
N LEU A 549 22.34 -12.96 8.61
CA LEU A 549 23.21 -14.15 8.51
C LEU A 549 24.61 -13.91 9.12
N MET A 550 25.12 -12.68 9.08
CA MET A 550 26.40 -12.31 9.70
C MET A 550 26.32 -11.98 11.20
N ARG A 551 25.11 -11.91 11.80
CA ARG A 551 24.92 -11.44 13.19
C ARG A 551 24.03 -12.33 14.08
N ALA A 552 23.41 -13.37 13.52
CA ALA A 552 22.47 -14.22 14.25
C ALA A 552 22.60 -15.69 13.84
N LEU A 553 22.55 -16.59 14.81
CA LEU A 553 22.50 -18.04 14.57
C LEU A 553 21.04 -18.51 14.31
N PRO A 554 20.82 -19.72 13.76
CA PRO A 554 19.47 -20.27 13.56
C PRO A 554 18.65 -20.44 14.85
N GLU A 555 19.29 -20.40 16.02
CA GLU A 555 18.64 -20.38 17.34
C GLU A 555 18.25 -18.97 17.83
N ASP A 556 18.82 -17.91 17.25
CA ASP A 556 18.43 -16.52 17.51
C ASP A 556 17.36 -16.05 16.54
N VAL A 557 17.51 -16.38 15.26
CA VAL A 557 16.64 -15.92 14.17
C VAL A 557 16.34 -17.05 13.20
N ARG A 558 15.05 -17.36 13.02
CA ARG A 558 14.53 -18.18 11.92
C ARG A 558 13.81 -17.30 10.91
N LEU A 559 13.77 -17.75 9.66
CA LEU A 559 13.33 -17.02 8.48
C LEU A 559 12.22 -17.77 7.74
N ILE A 560 11.25 -17.03 7.22
CA ILE A 560 10.35 -17.49 6.16
C ILE A 560 10.51 -16.52 4.99
N MET A 561 10.91 -17.03 3.83
CA MET A 561 11.10 -16.23 2.62
C MET A 561 10.02 -16.56 1.59
N VAL A 562 9.44 -15.53 0.98
CA VAL A 562 8.42 -15.64 -0.07
C VAL A 562 8.88 -14.89 -1.32
N ASP A 563 9.15 -15.64 -2.39
CA ASP A 563 9.52 -15.11 -3.71
C ASP A 563 8.65 -15.78 -4.78
N PRO A 564 7.53 -15.14 -5.17
CA PRO A 564 6.62 -15.68 -6.18
C PRO A 564 7.16 -15.58 -7.62
N LYS A 565 8.35 -14.99 -7.83
CA LYS A 565 8.98 -14.85 -9.14
C LYS A 565 10.16 -15.81 -9.33
N ARG A 566 10.71 -16.36 -8.23
CA ARG A 566 11.88 -17.26 -8.19
C ARG A 566 13.15 -16.60 -8.75
N VAL A 567 13.37 -15.32 -8.44
CA VAL A 567 14.48 -14.50 -8.97
C VAL A 567 15.39 -13.97 -7.87
N GLU A 568 14.83 -13.47 -6.78
CA GLU A 568 15.53 -12.59 -5.83
C GLU A 568 15.99 -13.37 -4.59
N LEU A 569 15.19 -14.34 -4.11
CA LEU A 569 15.47 -15.06 -2.86
C LEU A 569 15.82 -16.54 -3.08
N ALA A 570 15.75 -17.05 -4.31
CA ALA A 570 15.91 -18.48 -4.61
C ALA A 570 17.27 -19.07 -4.18
N GLY A 571 18.34 -18.28 -4.18
CA GLY A 571 19.69 -18.71 -3.74
C GLY A 571 19.80 -19.03 -2.25
N TYR A 572 18.93 -18.47 -1.41
CA TYR A 572 18.91 -18.70 0.04
C TYR A 572 18.36 -20.08 0.43
N ASN A 573 17.76 -20.84 -0.50
CA ASN A 573 17.32 -22.22 -0.25
C ASN A 573 18.47 -23.08 0.29
N GLY A 574 18.20 -23.80 1.39
CA GLY A 574 19.18 -24.65 2.08
C GLY A 574 19.81 -24.03 3.34
N LEU A 575 19.54 -22.75 3.65
CA LEU A 575 20.04 -22.14 4.89
C LEU A 575 19.37 -22.76 6.13
N PRO A 576 20.12 -23.09 7.20
CA PRO A 576 19.58 -23.62 8.47
C PRO A 576 18.68 -22.61 9.20
N HIS A 577 18.79 -21.31 8.90
CA HIS A 577 17.87 -20.28 9.39
C HIS A 577 16.45 -20.41 8.84
N LEU A 578 16.22 -21.11 7.73
CA LEU A 578 14.87 -21.23 7.15
C LEU A 578 13.99 -22.18 7.97
N TYR A 579 12.69 -21.86 8.11
CA TYR A 579 11.67 -22.80 8.60
C TYR A 579 11.07 -23.68 7.49
N VAL A 580 11.13 -23.20 6.24
CA VAL A 580 10.60 -23.84 5.03
C VAL A 580 11.48 -23.47 3.84
N PRO A 581 11.50 -24.28 2.76
CA PRO A 581 12.04 -23.83 1.47
C PRO A 581 11.41 -22.51 1.03
N VAL A 582 12.14 -21.71 0.23
CA VAL A 582 11.69 -20.39 -0.24
C VAL A 582 10.35 -20.55 -0.96
N VAL A 583 9.31 -19.92 -0.42
CA VAL A 583 7.93 -20.18 -0.83
C VAL A 583 7.62 -19.43 -2.12
N THR A 584 7.30 -20.18 -3.17
CA THR A 584 7.07 -19.62 -4.51
C THR A 584 5.60 -19.58 -4.92
N GLU A 585 4.75 -20.44 -4.34
CA GLU A 585 3.34 -20.49 -4.70
C GLU A 585 2.51 -19.54 -3.81
N PRO A 586 1.73 -18.59 -4.38
CA PRO A 586 0.97 -17.61 -3.58
C PRO A 586 -0.01 -18.20 -2.57
N LYS A 587 -0.51 -19.43 -2.80
CA LYS A 587 -1.35 -20.17 -1.85
C LYS A 587 -0.55 -20.67 -0.65
N GLN A 588 0.61 -21.28 -0.88
CA GLN A 588 1.51 -21.74 0.19
C GLN A 588 2.02 -20.55 1.03
N ALA A 589 2.24 -19.40 0.40
CA ALA A 589 2.59 -18.16 1.11
C ALA A 589 1.46 -17.68 2.06
N ALA A 590 0.19 -17.84 1.66
CA ALA A 590 -0.94 -17.56 2.53
C ALA A 590 -1.00 -18.56 3.71
N SER A 591 -0.79 -19.86 3.46
CA SER A 591 -0.68 -20.90 4.51
C SER A 591 0.46 -20.59 5.51
N ALA A 592 1.65 -20.24 5.02
CA ALA A 592 2.79 -19.89 5.88
C ALA A 592 2.52 -18.65 6.75
N LEU A 593 1.81 -17.65 6.22
CA LEU A 593 1.36 -16.48 6.99
C LEU A 593 0.28 -16.83 8.04
N GLN A 594 -0.65 -17.75 7.73
CA GLN A 594 -1.64 -18.25 8.70
C GLN A 594 -1.02 -19.14 9.78
N TRP A 595 -0.01 -19.94 9.43
CA TRP A 595 0.81 -20.65 10.40
C TRP A 595 1.56 -19.67 11.31
N ALA A 596 2.15 -18.59 10.77
CA ALA A 596 2.80 -17.58 11.58
C ALA A 596 1.84 -16.85 12.54
N VAL A 597 0.58 -16.62 12.17
CA VAL A 597 -0.48 -16.17 13.10
C VAL A 597 -0.74 -17.20 14.20
N SER A 598 -0.75 -18.49 13.86
CA SER A 598 -0.97 -19.59 14.82
C SER A 598 0.19 -19.72 15.81
N GLU A 599 1.43 -19.62 15.33
CA GLU A 599 2.66 -19.59 16.13
C GLU A 599 2.71 -18.34 17.02
N MET A 600 2.32 -17.17 16.50
CA MET A 600 2.17 -15.94 17.29
C MET A 600 1.28 -16.16 18.51
N GLU A 601 0.10 -16.76 18.30
CA GLU A 601 -0.82 -17.05 19.41
C GLU A 601 -0.32 -18.14 20.33
N ARG A 602 0.42 -19.14 19.83
CA ARG A 602 1.06 -20.16 20.69
C ARG A 602 2.09 -19.51 21.61
N ARG A 603 2.97 -18.65 21.09
CA ARG A 603 3.99 -17.92 21.87
C ARG A 603 3.34 -17.04 22.93
N LEU A 604 2.31 -16.26 22.57
CA LEU A 604 1.59 -15.41 23.53
C LEU A 604 0.93 -16.22 24.66
N LYS A 605 0.33 -17.38 24.35
CA LYS A 605 -0.26 -18.31 25.36
C LYS A 605 0.82 -18.94 26.26
N VAL A 606 2.05 -19.13 25.79
CA VAL A 606 3.18 -19.56 26.63
C VAL A 606 3.65 -18.42 27.54
N PHE A 607 3.80 -17.20 27.00
CA PHE A 607 4.23 -16.04 27.77
C PHE A 607 3.22 -15.69 28.87
N GLU A 608 1.92 -15.76 28.60
CA GLU A 608 0.85 -15.59 29.59
C GLU A 608 0.99 -16.59 30.77
N ARG A 609 1.19 -17.88 30.48
CA ARG A 609 1.38 -18.93 31.50
C ARG A 609 2.63 -18.73 32.36
N LEU A 610 3.68 -18.15 31.79
CA LEU A 610 4.94 -17.86 32.47
C LEU A 610 5.00 -16.43 33.05
N ASN A 611 3.90 -15.66 32.98
CA ASN A 611 3.80 -14.26 33.39
C ASN A 611 4.88 -13.34 32.75
N VAL A 612 5.20 -13.60 31.49
CA VAL A 612 6.13 -12.82 30.65
C VAL A 612 5.36 -11.99 29.63
N ARG A 613 5.89 -10.82 29.24
CA ARG A 613 5.22 -9.90 28.29
C ARG A 613 5.78 -9.89 26.87
N LYS A 614 7.01 -10.36 26.65
CA LYS A 614 7.74 -10.28 25.38
C LYS A 614 8.75 -11.41 25.24
N ILE A 615 9.08 -11.79 24.01
CA ILE A 615 10.11 -12.79 23.68
C ILE A 615 11.49 -12.47 24.27
N SER A 616 11.90 -11.20 24.36
CA SER A 616 13.23 -10.85 24.89
C SER A 616 13.32 -11.27 26.36
N THR A 617 12.37 -10.83 27.18
CA THR A 617 12.27 -11.21 28.60
C THR A 617 12.02 -12.70 28.82
N TYR A 618 11.42 -13.39 27.85
CA TYR A 618 11.32 -14.85 27.89
C TYR A 618 12.69 -15.51 27.69
N ASN A 619 13.44 -15.11 26.64
CA ASN A 619 14.79 -15.64 26.37
C ASN A 619 15.80 -15.22 27.46
N GLU A 620 15.70 -14.00 27.99
CA GLU A 620 16.49 -13.50 29.13
C GLU A 620 16.32 -14.41 30.36
N LYS A 621 15.07 -14.78 30.70
CA LYS A 621 14.76 -15.70 31.81
C LYS A 621 15.18 -17.15 31.53
N GLN A 622 14.99 -17.60 30.30
CA GLN A 622 15.34 -18.94 29.86
C GLN A 622 16.87 -19.16 29.86
N ALA A 623 17.65 -18.16 29.45
CA ALA A 623 19.11 -18.15 29.56
C ALA A 623 19.62 -17.98 31.02
N ALA A 624 18.82 -17.38 31.89
CA ALA A 624 19.10 -17.28 33.33
C ALA A 624 18.71 -18.54 34.13
N GLY A 625 18.29 -19.63 33.47
CA GLY A 625 17.90 -20.90 34.11
C GLY A 625 16.57 -20.84 34.88
N GLU A 626 15.81 -19.74 34.83
CA GLU A 626 14.59 -19.57 35.64
C GLU A 626 13.51 -20.64 35.38
N PHE A 627 13.57 -21.33 34.24
CA PHE A 627 12.59 -22.34 33.86
C PHE A 627 13.05 -23.79 34.06
N GLU A 628 14.28 -24.05 34.53
CA GLU A 628 14.81 -25.42 34.75
C GLU A 628 13.99 -26.24 35.77
N HIS A 629 13.27 -25.58 36.67
CA HIS A 629 12.39 -26.21 37.66
C HIS A 629 11.09 -26.84 37.10
N TYR A 630 10.84 -26.78 35.79
CA TYR A 630 9.71 -27.45 35.14
C TYR A 630 10.12 -28.82 34.58
N ASP A 631 9.24 -29.83 34.69
CA ASP A 631 9.47 -31.21 34.20
C ASP A 631 9.87 -31.30 32.71
N ASN A 632 9.55 -30.27 31.93
CA ASN A 632 10.04 -30.06 30.58
C ASN A 632 10.38 -28.57 30.42
N PRO A 633 11.65 -28.15 30.58
CA PRO A 633 12.02 -26.74 30.54
C PRO A 633 11.81 -26.18 29.12
N PRO A 634 11.09 -25.07 28.95
CA PRO A 634 10.77 -24.51 27.66
C PRO A 634 12.02 -23.86 27.03
N GLN A 635 12.33 -24.23 25.79
CA GLN A 635 13.56 -23.85 25.09
C GLN A 635 13.57 -22.39 24.62
N LYS A 636 14.77 -21.88 24.29
CA LYS A 636 14.99 -20.58 23.63
C LYS A 636 14.08 -20.45 22.42
N MET A 637 13.37 -19.33 22.28
CA MET A 637 12.52 -19.07 21.12
C MET A 637 13.26 -18.13 20.15
N PRO A 638 13.55 -18.56 18.91
CA PRO A 638 14.13 -17.67 17.91
C PRO A 638 13.12 -16.59 17.52
N TYR A 639 13.62 -15.39 17.23
CA TYR A 639 12.84 -14.40 16.50
C TYR A 639 12.51 -14.95 15.11
N LEU A 640 11.31 -14.66 14.61
CA LEU A 640 10.87 -15.06 13.28
C LEU A 640 10.77 -13.83 12.39
N VAL A 641 11.59 -13.76 11.33
CA VAL A 641 11.49 -12.71 10.31
C VAL A 641 10.89 -13.29 9.04
N ILE A 642 9.73 -12.74 8.64
CA ILE A 642 9.01 -13.15 7.44
C ILE A 642 9.26 -12.11 6.36
N ILE A 643 9.86 -12.52 5.25
CA ILE A 643 10.31 -11.66 4.15
C ILE A 643 9.49 -11.99 2.91
N ILE A 644 8.81 -10.99 2.33
CA ILE A 644 8.02 -11.13 1.11
C ILE A 644 8.59 -10.18 0.07
N ASP A 645 9.15 -10.68 -1.04
CA ASP A 645 9.72 -9.81 -2.09
C ASP A 645 8.64 -9.00 -2.83
N GLU A 646 7.53 -9.67 -3.19
CA GLU A 646 6.46 -9.07 -3.98
C GLU A 646 5.09 -9.39 -3.41
N LEU A 647 4.61 -8.49 -2.56
CA LEU A 647 3.24 -8.51 -2.03
C LEU A 647 2.19 -8.47 -3.15
N SER A 648 2.45 -7.80 -4.30
CA SER A 648 1.39 -7.63 -5.30
C SER A 648 0.93 -8.94 -5.93
N ASP A 649 1.83 -9.91 -6.12
CA ASP A 649 1.50 -11.20 -6.73
C ASP A 649 0.74 -12.10 -5.74
N LEU A 650 1.03 -11.99 -4.43
CA LEU A 650 0.20 -12.58 -3.38
C LEU A 650 -1.20 -11.95 -3.32
N MET A 651 -1.28 -10.62 -3.38
CA MET A 651 -2.55 -9.88 -3.31
C MET A 651 -3.47 -10.15 -4.51
N MET A 652 -2.90 -10.50 -5.67
CA MET A 652 -3.67 -10.89 -6.86
C MET A 652 -4.33 -12.27 -6.75
N VAL A 653 -3.80 -13.18 -5.94
CA VAL A 653 -4.29 -14.58 -5.83
C VAL A 653 -5.05 -14.84 -4.53
N ALA A 654 -4.51 -14.42 -3.38
CA ALA A 654 -4.98 -14.74 -2.04
C ALA A 654 -5.14 -13.49 -1.14
N GLY A 655 -5.36 -12.31 -1.75
CA GLY A 655 -5.18 -11.02 -1.07
C GLY A 655 -6.02 -10.77 0.18
N LYS A 656 -7.18 -11.42 0.35
CA LYS A 656 -7.96 -11.29 1.60
C LYS A 656 -7.25 -11.95 2.78
N ASP A 657 -6.78 -13.18 2.58
CA ASP A 657 -6.19 -14.01 3.62
C ASP A 657 -4.77 -13.55 3.94
N VAL A 658 -4.06 -13.06 2.92
CA VAL A 658 -2.75 -12.40 3.04
C VAL A 658 -2.88 -11.06 3.78
N GLU A 659 -3.83 -10.18 3.41
CA GLU A 659 -4.08 -8.90 4.11
C GLU A 659 -4.47 -9.15 5.58
N ALA A 660 -5.38 -10.10 5.85
CA ALA A 660 -5.81 -10.45 7.20
C ALA A 660 -4.65 -10.96 8.06
N SER A 661 -3.80 -11.84 7.52
CA SER A 661 -2.65 -12.40 8.23
C SER A 661 -1.58 -11.33 8.49
N ILE A 662 -1.27 -10.50 7.49
CA ILE A 662 -0.34 -9.37 7.64
C ILE A 662 -0.82 -8.40 8.72
N VAL A 663 -2.11 -8.04 8.73
CA VAL A 663 -2.69 -7.15 9.75
C VAL A 663 -2.64 -7.79 11.14
N ARG A 664 -3.00 -9.08 11.27
CA ARG A 664 -3.01 -9.80 12.56
C ARG A 664 -1.59 -9.94 13.14
N ILE A 665 -0.60 -10.26 12.32
CA ILE A 665 0.82 -10.27 12.73
C ILE A 665 1.30 -8.86 13.07
N ALA A 666 0.96 -7.84 12.26
CA ALA A 666 1.41 -6.48 12.47
C ALA A 666 0.88 -5.83 13.77
N GLN A 667 -0.22 -6.34 14.32
CA GLN A 667 -0.81 -5.89 15.58
C GLN A 667 -0.17 -6.49 16.84
N LEU A 668 0.23 -7.77 16.79
CA LEU A 668 0.61 -8.54 18.00
C LEU A 668 2.01 -9.19 17.92
N GLY A 669 2.58 -9.31 16.72
CA GLY A 669 3.83 -10.02 16.43
C GLY A 669 5.04 -9.48 17.20
N ARG A 670 5.10 -8.17 17.46
CA ARG A 670 6.16 -7.52 18.24
C ARG A 670 6.41 -8.18 19.61
N ALA A 671 5.36 -8.61 20.30
CA ALA A 671 5.51 -9.28 21.59
C ALA A 671 5.98 -10.73 21.43
N ALA A 672 5.45 -11.43 20.42
CA ALA A 672 5.78 -12.80 20.04
C ALA A 672 7.17 -12.97 19.39
N GLY A 673 7.86 -11.87 19.05
CA GLY A 673 9.12 -11.90 18.30
C GLY A 673 8.93 -12.26 16.82
N ILE A 674 7.77 -11.95 16.24
CA ILE A 674 7.43 -12.24 14.85
C ILE A 674 7.35 -10.92 14.09
N HIS A 675 8.16 -10.82 13.05
CA HIS A 675 8.47 -9.59 12.33
C HIS A 675 8.18 -9.75 10.84
N LEU A 676 7.80 -8.66 10.18
CA LEU A 676 7.44 -8.65 8.76
C LEU A 676 8.31 -7.65 8.00
N ILE A 677 8.91 -8.11 6.91
CA ILE A 677 9.54 -7.27 5.89
C ILE A 677 8.75 -7.51 4.60
N VAL A 678 7.86 -6.58 4.28
CA VAL A 678 6.92 -6.72 3.16
C VAL A 678 7.35 -5.78 2.05
N ALA A 679 7.76 -6.34 0.91
CA ALA A 679 8.22 -5.57 -0.23
C ALA A 679 7.25 -5.63 -1.42
N THR A 680 7.31 -4.63 -2.30
CA THR A 680 6.57 -4.64 -3.57
C THR A 680 7.17 -3.73 -4.63
N GLN A 681 7.13 -4.15 -5.90
CA GLN A 681 7.44 -3.28 -7.04
C GLN A 681 6.21 -2.53 -7.59
N ARG A 682 5.00 -2.75 -7.04
CA ARG A 682 3.74 -2.13 -7.46
C ARG A 682 3.09 -1.33 -6.32
N PRO A 683 3.59 -0.12 -5.99
CA PRO A 683 3.09 0.76 -4.91
C PRO A 683 1.72 1.39 -5.19
N SER A 684 0.71 0.57 -5.47
CA SER A 684 -0.68 0.98 -5.68
C SER A 684 -1.51 0.78 -4.41
N SER A 685 -2.59 1.56 -4.24
CA SER A 685 -3.52 1.46 -3.09
C SER A 685 -4.25 0.12 -2.96
N ASN A 686 -4.19 -0.72 -4.00
CA ASN A 686 -4.80 -2.05 -4.03
C ASN A 686 -3.85 -3.14 -3.51
N VAL A 687 -2.54 -2.86 -3.50
CA VAL A 687 -1.49 -3.72 -2.96
C VAL A 687 -1.09 -3.23 -1.57
N VAL A 688 -0.73 -1.94 -1.47
CA VAL A 688 -0.42 -1.26 -0.21
C VAL A 688 -1.70 -0.62 0.31
N THR A 689 -2.54 -1.43 0.93
CA THR A 689 -3.88 -1.02 1.39
C THR A 689 -3.80 -0.11 2.63
N GLY A 690 -4.91 0.58 2.94
CA GLY A 690 -5.01 1.38 4.16
C GLY A 690 -4.83 0.56 5.45
N LEU A 691 -5.26 -0.71 5.47
CA LEU A 691 -5.08 -1.59 6.62
C LEU A 691 -3.61 -1.99 6.81
N ILE A 692 -2.91 -2.33 5.72
CA ILE A 692 -1.48 -2.64 5.77
C ILE A 692 -0.70 -1.43 6.28
N LYS A 693 -0.99 -0.21 5.80
CA LYS A 693 -0.31 1.01 6.25
C LYS A 693 -0.62 1.44 7.69
N ALA A 694 -1.83 1.16 8.18
CA ALA A 694 -2.22 1.48 9.55
C ALA A 694 -1.41 0.67 10.58
N ASN A 695 -0.99 -0.55 10.24
CA ASN A 695 -0.27 -1.45 11.16
C ASN A 695 1.25 -1.52 10.84
N ILE A 696 1.67 -1.38 9.58
CA ILE A 696 3.08 -1.25 9.18
C ILE A 696 3.46 0.23 9.05
N THR A 697 4.02 0.78 10.13
CA THR A 697 4.29 2.21 10.29
C THR A 697 5.70 2.65 9.85
N ASN A 698 6.65 1.72 9.74
CA ASN A 698 8.03 1.99 9.31
C ASN A 698 8.17 1.59 7.86
N ARG A 699 8.64 2.49 7.00
CA ARG A 699 8.48 2.35 5.54
C ARG A 699 9.65 2.95 4.77
N ILE A 700 10.19 2.19 3.83
CA ILE A 700 11.23 2.60 2.87
C ILE A 700 10.56 2.79 1.51
N ALA A 701 10.72 3.97 0.93
CA ALA A 701 10.42 4.26 -0.46
C ALA A 701 11.72 4.51 -1.23
N PHE A 702 12.06 3.61 -2.17
CA PHE A 702 13.05 3.87 -3.22
C PHE A 702 12.40 4.75 -4.31
N ASN A 703 13.15 5.04 -5.39
CA ASN A 703 12.59 5.73 -6.55
C ASN A 703 11.31 5.07 -7.07
N VAL A 704 10.35 5.91 -7.47
CA VAL A 704 9.05 5.54 -8.03
C VAL A 704 8.69 6.44 -9.20
N ALA A 705 7.79 5.98 -10.08
CA ALA A 705 7.42 6.71 -11.29
C ALA A 705 6.63 8.01 -11.03
N THR A 706 5.82 8.08 -9.96
CA THR A 706 5.01 9.27 -9.67
C THR A 706 4.95 9.62 -8.17
N GLY A 707 4.68 10.89 -7.87
CA GLY A 707 4.37 11.31 -6.50
C GLY A 707 3.01 10.83 -5.96
N ILE A 708 2.18 10.18 -6.79
CA ILE A 708 1.02 9.42 -6.29
C ILE A 708 1.53 8.13 -5.64
N ASP A 709 2.44 7.42 -6.28
CA ASP A 709 3.09 6.21 -5.75
C ASP A 709 3.87 6.53 -4.46
N SER A 710 4.61 7.64 -4.44
CA SER A 710 5.28 8.12 -3.21
C SER A 710 4.28 8.29 -2.06
N ARG A 711 3.13 8.92 -2.32
CA ARG A 711 2.06 9.11 -1.32
C ARG A 711 1.41 7.78 -0.93
N VAL A 712 1.33 6.79 -1.83
CA VAL A 712 0.89 5.45 -1.45
C VAL A 712 1.86 4.87 -0.41
N ILE A 713 3.18 4.95 -0.59
CA ILE A 713 4.14 4.32 0.34
C ILE A 713 4.28 5.12 1.65
N ILE A 714 4.71 6.38 1.58
CA ILE A 714 5.16 7.19 2.73
C ILE A 714 4.19 8.31 3.11
N ASP A 715 2.94 8.28 2.62
CA ASP A 715 1.89 9.30 2.85
C ASP A 715 2.20 10.73 2.36
N GLN A 716 3.39 10.96 1.78
CA GLN A 716 3.82 12.22 1.18
C GLN A 716 4.50 12.02 -0.19
N MET A 717 4.67 13.13 -0.92
CA MET A 717 5.47 13.17 -2.16
C MET A 717 6.97 13.30 -1.82
N GLY A 718 7.84 12.98 -2.78
CA GLY A 718 9.29 13.12 -2.70
C GLY A 718 10.07 11.89 -3.15
N ALA A 719 9.49 10.68 -3.13
CA ALA A 719 10.19 9.47 -3.57
C ALA A 719 10.37 9.43 -5.10
N GLU A 720 9.50 10.11 -5.85
CA GLU A 720 9.64 10.31 -7.30
C GLU A 720 10.86 11.14 -7.71
N LYS A 721 11.48 11.86 -6.76
CA LYS A 721 12.67 12.69 -6.96
C LYS A 721 13.98 11.98 -6.59
N LEU A 722 13.90 10.77 -6.05
CA LEU A 722 15.06 9.93 -5.74
C LEU A 722 15.77 9.51 -7.03
N THR A 723 17.07 9.30 -6.94
CA THR A 723 17.95 9.11 -8.09
C THR A 723 18.16 7.64 -8.50
N GLY A 724 17.45 6.71 -7.85
CA GLY A 724 17.57 5.26 -8.04
C GLY A 724 18.87 4.69 -7.44
N LEU A 725 19.20 3.44 -7.79
CA LEU A 725 20.44 2.77 -7.38
C LEU A 725 20.69 2.80 -5.85
N GLY A 726 19.64 2.54 -5.06
CA GLY A 726 19.71 2.49 -3.59
C GLY A 726 19.38 3.81 -2.87
N ASP A 727 19.19 4.92 -3.59
CA ASP A 727 18.71 6.19 -3.02
C ASP A 727 17.24 6.07 -2.58
N MET A 728 16.97 6.26 -1.29
CA MET A 728 15.66 6.04 -0.66
C MET A 728 15.25 7.11 0.36
N LEU A 729 13.94 7.23 0.59
CA LEU A 729 13.35 7.89 1.75
C LEU A 729 12.93 6.84 2.77
N PHE A 730 13.56 6.83 3.94
CA PHE A 730 13.18 6.00 5.07
C PHE A 730 12.33 6.81 6.06
N SER A 731 11.09 6.36 6.27
CA SER A 731 10.15 6.88 7.27
C SER A 731 10.11 5.96 8.48
N LYS A 732 10.36 6.53 9.66
CA LYS A 732 10.23 5.89 10.98
C LYS A 732 9.35 6.77 11.87
N VAL A 733 8.50 6.15 12.69
CA VAL A 733 7.57 6.83 13.61
C VAL A 733 8.27 7.95 14.40
N ASP A 734 9.41 7.64 15.01
CA ASP A 734 10.19 8.54 15.88
C ASP A 734 10.74 9.81 15.19
N TRP A 735 10.71 9.90 13.85
CA TRP A 735 11.36 10.99 13.10
C TRP A 735 10.40 12.08 12.62
N GLY A 736 9.09 11.82 12.54
CA GLY A 736 8.05 12.76 12.08
C GLY A 736 8.12 13.18 10.60
N LYS A 737 9.30 13.12 9.96
CA LYS A 737 9.52 13.28 8.51
C LYS A 737 10.47 12.18 8.01
N PRO A 738 10.29 11.66 6.78
CA PRO A 738 11.23 10.71 6.18
C PRO A 738 12.62 11.33 5.96
N ARG A 739 13.67 10.56 6.27
CA ARG A 739 15.08 10.93 6.00
C ARG A 739 15.54 10.31 4.68
N ARG A 740 16.42 10.99 3.95
CA ARG A 740 17.05 10.46 2.75
C ARG A 740 18.29 9.65 3.12
N ILE A 741 18.41 8.46 2.56
CA ILE A 741 19.47 7.49 2.84
C ILE A 741 19.91 6.86 1.50
N GLN A 742 21.21 6.75 1.28
CA GLN A 742 21.78 5.83 0.30
C GLN A 742 21.89 4.45 0.94
N GLY A 743 21.09 3.50 0.46
CA GLY A 743 21.05 2.13 0.96
C GLY A 743 22.38 1.39 0.79
N CYS A 744 22.62 0.43 1.68
CA CYS A 744 23.75 -0.50 1.57
C CYS A 744 23.71 -1.29 0.26
N PHE A 745 24.87 -1.42 -0.37
CA PHE A 745 25.15 -2.30 -1.49
C PHE A 745 25.90 -3.54 -0.99
N VAL A 746 25.53 -4.70 -1.54
CA VAL A 746 26.25 -5.97 -1.43
C VAL A 746 26.13 -6.65 -2.79
N SER A 747 27.20 -7.28 -3.27
CA SER A 747 27.24 -7.99 -4.54
C SER A 747 26.72 -9.42 -4.43
N ASP A 748 26.31 -10.01 -5.56
CA ASP A 748 25.84 -11.39 -5.60
C ASP A 748 26.95 -12.38 -5.21
N ASP A 749 28.22 -12.05 -5.49
CA ASP A 749 29.38 -12.86 -5.08
C ASP A 749 29.54 -12.88 -3.54
N GLU A 750 29.48 -11.71 -2.88
CA GLU A 750 29.48 -11.60 -1.41
C GLU A 750 28.30 -12.34 -0.77
N ILE A 751 27.11 -12.29 -1.39
CA ILE A 751 25.94 -13.05 -0.92
C ILE A 751 26.20 -14.55 -1.04
N ASN A 752 26.70 -15.03 -2.19
CA ASN A 752 26.93 -16.44 -2.43
C ASN A 752 27.97 -17.03 -1.47
N GLU A 753 29.09 -16.35 -1.23
CA GLU A 753 30.14 -16.81 -0.31
C GLU A 753 29.61 -16.92 1.14
N ILE A 754 28.85 -15.92 1.61
CA ILE A 754 28.22 -15.95 2.94
C ILE A 754 27.18 -17.06 3.04
N VAL A 755 26.38 -17.26 1.99
CA VAL A 755 25.33 -18.30 1.95
C VAL A 755 25.93 -19.70 1.89
N GLU A 756 27.03 -19.92 1.17
CA GLU A 756 27.77 -21.18 1.15
C GLU A 756 28.47 -21.46 2.49
N PHE A 757 29.09 -20.45 3.11
CA PHE A 757 29.69 -20.54 4.44
C PHE A 757 28.68 -20.93 5.53
N VAL A 758 27.45 -20.43 5.47
CA VAL A 758 26.41 -20.79 6.46
C VAL A 758 25.82 -22.18 6.15
N LYS A 759 25.65 -22.56 4.88
CA LYS A 759 25.19 -23.90 4.48
C LYS A 759 26.19 -25.01 4.82
N SER A 760 27.50 -24.72 4.79
CA SER A 760 28.54 -25.73 5.04
C SER A 760 28.55 -26.26 6.49
N GLN A 761 27.88 -25.57 7.42
CA GLN A 761 27.91 -25.88 8.85
C GLN A 761 26.69 -26.64 9.37
N SER A 762 25.54 -26.60 8.67
CA SER A 762 24.29 -27.21 9.17
C SER A 762 23.24 -27.40 8.08
N GLU A 763 22.60 -28.57 8.07
CA GLU A 763 21.47 -28.86 7.17
C GLU A 763 20.18 -28.14 7.60
N PRO A 764 19.28 -27.83 6.66
CA PRO A 764 18.03 -27.11 6.95
C PRO A 764 16.97 -27.99 7.61
N ASP A 765 16.61 -27.63 8.85
CA ASP A 765 15.49 -28.18 9.60
C ASP A 765 14.16 -27.57 9.11
N TYR A 766 13.57 -28.19 8.08
CA TYR A 766 12.33 -27.74 7.42
C TYR A 766 11.06 -28.38 7.98
N HIS A 767 10.05 -27.55 8.24
CA HIS A 767 8.72 -27.95 8.71
C HIS A 767 7.69 -27.90 7.57
N GLU A 768 7.60 -28.93 6.74
CA GLU A 768 6.66 -28.99 5.59
C GLU A 768 5.17 -28.89 5.99
N GLU A 769 4.85 -29.17 7.25
CA GLU A 769 3.54 -28.93 7.87
C GLU A 769 3.09 -27.45 7.78
N ILE A 770 4.03 -26.50 7.71
CA ILE A 770 3.75 -25.06 7.53
C ILE A 770 3.12 -24.76 6.16
N LEU A 771 3.53 -25.50 5.11
CA LEU A 771 3.08 -25.29 3.73
C LEU A 771 1.80 -26.06 3.39
N SER A 772 1.51 -27.12 4.15
CA SER A 772 0.31 -27.95 4.04
C SER A 772 -0.78 -27.57 5.03
N ALA A 773 -0.49 -26.71 6.01
CA ALA A 773 -1.48 -26.12 6.90
C ALA A 773 -2.56 -25.35 6.13
N VAL A 774 -3.82 -25.63 6.49
CA VAL A 774 -5.02 -24.89 6.09
C VAL A 774 -5.42 -25.01 4.60
N ALA A 775 -5.93 -26.19 4.24
CA ALA A 775 -7.33 -26.18 3.82
C ALA A 775 -8.19 -25.97 5.08
N PRO A 776 -9.03 -24.92 5.20
CA PRO A 776 -9.83 -24.72 6.40
C PRO A 776 -10.82 -25.86 6.57
N ALA A 777 -10.85 -26.48 7.75
CA ALA A 777 -11.91 -27.38 8.15
C ALA A 777 -13.21 -26.58 8.40
N SER A 778 -13.87 -26.16 7.33
CA SER A 778 -15.26 -25.72 7.38
C SER A 778 -16.09 -26.87 7.96
N MET A 779 -16.65 -26.70 9.16
CA MET A 779 -17.44 -27.75 9.79
C MET A 779 -18.68 -28.06 8.94
N SER A 780 -18.62 -29.16 8.20
CA SER A 780 -19.71 -29.71 7.41
C SER A 780 -20.82 -30.23 8.34
N MET A 781 -21.66 -29.31 8.82
CA MET A 781 -22.89 -29.66 9.52
C MET A 781 -23.75 -30.53 8.61
N ALA A 782 -24.02 -31.76 9.05
CA ALA A 782 -24.64 -32.79 8.21
C ALA A 782 -26.08 -32.44 7.81
N GLY A 783 -26.43 -32.66 6.55
CA GLY A 783 -27.79 -32.40 6.04
C GLY A 783 -28.04 -32.84 4.61
N GLY A 784 -28.44 -34.11 4.42
CA GLY A 784 -28.88 -34.65 3.13
C GLY A 784 -27.74 -35.07 2.20
N GLY A 785 -27.79 -36.30 1.69
CA GLY A 785 -26.83 -36.81 0.71
C GLY A 785 -27.48 -37.13 -0.62
N ILE A 786 -26.68 -37.18 -1.69
CA ILE A 786 -26.95 -37.95 -2.91
C ILE A 786 -25.63 -38.16 -3.68
N VAL A 787 -25.43 -39.40 -4.16
CA VAL A 787 -24.49 -39.85 -5.21
C VAL A 787 -23.04 -39.31 -5.18
N ARG A 788 -22.09 -40.18 -4.78
CA ARG A 788 -20.69 -40.09 -5.20
C ARG A 788 -20.56 -40.55 -6.66
N THR A 789 -20.32 -39.63 -7.60
CA THR A 789 -19.74 -39.92 -8.92
C THR A 789 -18.72 -38.84 -9.27
N GLY A 790 -17.48 -39.08 -8.88
CA GLY A 790 -16.31 -38.27 -9.18
C GLY A 790 -15.09 -39.14 -8.90
N VAL A 791 -14.17 -39.22 -9.85
CA VAL A 791 -12.94 -40.00 -9.71
C VAL A 791 -12.05 -39.29 -8.69
N ALA A 792 -11.55 -40.02 -7.70
CA ALA A 792 -10.51 -39.49 -6.82
C ALA A 792 -9.19 -39.46 -7.62
N GLU A 793 -8.49 -38.33 -7.59
CA GLU A 793 -7.11 -38.29 -8.09
C GLU A 793 -6.24 -39.20 -7.20
N PRO A 794 -5.28 -39.96 -7.75
CA PRO A 794 -4.43 -40.83 -6.96
C PRO A 794 -3.57 -39.99 -6.01
N GLN A 795 -3.79 -40.16 -4.72
CA GLN A 795 -2.96 -39.58 -3.67
C GLN A 795 -1.70 -40.44 -3.55
N ASP A 796 -0.52 -39.90 -3.88
CA ASP A 796 0.75 -40.62 -3.77
C ASP A 796 0.91 -41.21 -2.36
N ASP A 797 1.07 -42.53 -2.29
CA ASP A 797 1.26 -43.26 -1.04
C ASP A 797 2.58 -42.88 -0.34
N ASP A 798 2.56 -42.82 0.99
CA ASP A 798 3.80 -42.60 1.75
C ASP A 798 4.77 -43.77 1.48
N PRO A 799 6.03 -43.52 1.08
CA PRO A 799 6.98 -44.60 0.74
C PRO A 799 7.23 -45.65 1.84
N LEU A 800 6.84 -45.37 3.09
CA LEU A 800 6.96 -46.29 4.23
C LEU A 800 5.65 -47.03 4.57
N ILE A 801 4.57 -46.88 3.78
CA ILE A 801 3.24 -47.43 4.11
C ILE A 801 3.23 -48.96 4.26
N TRP A 802 3.94 -49.69 3.40
CA TRP A 802 4.01 -51.16 3.47
C TRP A 802 4.89 -51.64 4.63
N GLU A 803 6.00 -50.97 4.91
CA GLU A 803 6.82 -51.22 6.11
C GLU A 803 6.00 -50.98 7.39
N ALA A 804 5.18 -49.91 7.40
CA ALA A 804 4.25 -49.62 8.48
C ALA A 804 3.16 -50.71 8.62
N ALA A 805 2.60 -51.19 7.51
CA ALA A 805 1.59 -52.25 7.50
C ALA A 805 2.14 -53.54 8.12
N HIS A 806 3.33 -53.99 7.69
CA HIS A 806 4.00 -55.15 8.28
C HIS A 806 4.27 -54.95 9.79
N ILE A 807 4.75 -53.77 10.20
CA ILE A 807 4.98 -53.47 11.63
C ILE A 807 3.68 -53.56 12.45
N VAL A 808 2.56 -53.07 11.93
CA VAL A 808 1.27 -53.09 12.62
C VAL A 808 0.68 -54.50 12.67
N VAL A 809 0.78 -55.28 11.59
CA VAL A 809 0.30 -56.66 11.52
C VAL A 809 1.16 -57.61 12.39
N GLU A 810 2.49 -57.51 12.33
CA GLU A 810 3.41 -58.29 13.19
C GLU A 810 3.18 -57.98 14.68
N SER A 811 2.99 -56.71 15.04
CA SER A 811 2.80 -56.31 16.44
C SER A 811 1.35 -56.41 16.95
N GLN A 812 0.38 -56.63 16.07
CA GLN A 812 -1.07 -56.64 16.35
C GLN A 812 -1.56 -55.39 17.12
N LEU A 813 -0.90 -54.24 16.93
CA LEU A 813 -1.12 -53.01 17.71
C LEU A 813 -0.97 -51.74 16.84
N GLY A 814 -2.09 -51.20 16.36
CA GLY A 814 -2.13 -49.97 15.56
C GLY A 814 -1.86 -48.69 16.37
N SER A 815 -0.65 -48.52 16.91
CA SER A 815 -0.25 -47.31 17.66
C SER A 815 0.61 -46.37 16.83
N THR A 816 0.14 -45.12 16.67
CA THR A 816 0.91 -43.99 16.09
C THR A 816 2.29 -43.86 16.76
N SER A 817 2.33 -43.91 18.10
CA SER A 817 3.58 -43.84 18.89
C SER A 817 4.49 -45.06 18.71
N GLY A 818 3.93 -46.21 18.31
CA GLY A 818 4.69 -47.43 17.99
C GLY A 818 5.39 -47.30 16.64
N LEU A 819 4.64 -46.90 15.61
CA LEU A 819 5.17 -46.61 14.28
C LEU A 819 6.22 -45.49 14.31
N GLN A 820 5.95 -44.39 15.05
CA GLN A 820 6.91 -43.30 15.26
C GLN A 820 8.29 -43.81 15.70
N ARG A 821 8.32 -44.77 16.63
CA ARG A 821 9.56 -45.33 17.19
C ARG A 821 10.24 -46.36 16.29
N ARG A 822 9.47 -47.20 15.59
CA ARG A 822 10.04 -48.23 14.69
C ARG A 822 10.54 -47.63 13.37
N LEU A 823 9.73 -46.80 12.70
CA LEU A 823 10.06 -46.16 11.42
C LEU A 823 10.93 -44.89 11.58
N LYS A 824 11.17 -44.42 12.81
CA LYS A 824 11.90 -43.18 13.15
C LYS A 824 11.32 -41.90 12.51
N VAL A 825 10.02 -41.90 12.18
CA VAL A 825 9.31 -40.75 11.60
C VAL A 825 8.72 -39.84 12.69
N GLY A 826 8.46 -38.56 12.37
CA GLY A 826 7.74 -37.65 13.25
C GLY A 826 6.29 -38.08 13.54
N TYR A 827 5.75 -37.71 14.70
CA TYR A 827 4.42 -38.15 15.16
C TYR A 827 3.29 -37.85 14.17
N ALA A 828 3.31 -36.69 13.51
CA ALA A 828 2.34 -36.32 12.49
C ALA A 828 2.40 -37.20 11.22
N ARG A 829 3.60 -37.67 10.83
CA ARG A 829 3.77 -38.62 9.71
C ARG A 829 3.30 -40.02 10.12
N ALA A 830 3.63 -40.48 11.33
CA ALA A 830 3.06 -41.72 11.88
C ALA A 830 1.52 -41.67 12.02
N GLY A 831 0.95 -40.49 12.28
CA GLY A 831 -0.48 -40.23 12.21
C GLY A 831 -1.05 -40.44 10.81
N ARG A 832 -0.54 -39.71 9.82
CA ARG A 832 -0.96 -39.86 8.41
C ARG A 832 -0.85 -41.30 7.92
N ILE A 833 0.25 -41.99 8.22
CA ILE A 833 0.44 -43.40 7.86
C ILE A 833 -0.63 -44.29 8.51
N MET A 834 -0.99 -44.08 9.78
CA MET A 834 -2.12 -44.81 10.41
C MET A 834 -3.47 -44.54 9.74
N ASP A 835 -3.71 -43.33 9.25
CA ASP A 835 -4.95 -42.97 8.55
C ASP A 835 -5.00 -43.59 7.13
N MET A 836 -3.86 -43.67 6.44
CA MET A 836 -3.74 -44.36 5.15
C MET A 836 -3.85 -45.89 5.28
N LEU A 837 -3.35 -46.46 6.40
CA LEU A 837 -3.59 -47.86 6.76
C LEU A 837 -5.06 -48.16 7.09
N GLU A 838 -5.82 -47.17 7.58
CA GLU A 838 -7.28 -47.28 7.75
C GLU A 838 -8.00 -47.24 6.39
N GLU A 839 -7.58 -46.34 5.49
CA GLU A 839 -8.14 -46.23 4.13
C GLU A 839 -7.86 -47.48 3.26
N LYS A 840 -6.65 -48.07 3.35
CA LYS A 840 -6.34 -49.38 2.76
C LYS A 840 -6.91 -50.57 3.56
N GLY A 841 -7.64 -50.34 4.66
CA GLY A 841 -8.37 -51.37 5.42
C GLY A 841 -7.51 -52.31 6.28
N VAL A 842 -6.24 -51.96 6.55
CA VAL A 842 -5.31 -52.73 7.38
C VAL A 842 -5.62 -52.56 8.89
N VAL A 843 -6.15 -51.39 9.28
CA VAL A 843 -6.55 -51.07 10.67
C VAL A 843 -7.98 -50.53 10.74
N GLY A 844 -8.61 -50.69 11.89
CA GLY A 844 -9.92 -50.14 12.20
C GLY A 844 -9.88 -48.67 12.63
N PRO A 845 -11.07 -48.04 12.81
CA PRO A 845 -11.20 -46.62 13.12
C PRO A 845 -10.66 -46.22 14.51
N PRO A 846 -10.36 -44.92 14.74
CA PRO A 846 -9.70 -44.45 15.95
C PRO A 846 -10.56 -44.51 17.23
N ASP A 847 -10.28 -45.49 18.09
CA ASP A 847 -10.83 -45.58 19.47
C ASP A 847 -10.07 -44.67 20.47
N GLY A 848 -10.15 -43.36 20.21
CA GLY A 848 -9.63 -42.32 21.08
C GLY A 848 -8.12 -42.37 21.31
N SER A 849 -7.70 -42.77 22.51
CA SER A 849 -6.29 -42.86 22.93
C SER A 849 -5.74 -44.30 22.98
N LYS A 850 -6.52 -45.30 22.55
CA LYS A 850 -6.06 -46.69 22.44
C LYS A 850 -5.35 -46.92 21.08
N PRO A 851 -4.49 -47.96 20.95
CA PRO A 851 -4.10 -48.46 19.64
C PRO A 851 -5.33 -48.86 18.81
N ARG A 852 -5.31 -48.60 17.51
CA ARG A 852 -6.36 -49.07 16.58
C ARG A 852 -6.29 -50.59 16.46
N GLU A 853 -7.45 -51.21 16.31
CA GLU A 853 -7.60 -52.65 16.04
C GLU A 853 -6.98 -52.98 14.66
N VAL A 854 -6.35 -54.14 14.53
CA VAL A 854 -5.75 -54.60 13.27
C VAL A 854 -6.72 -55.55 12.58
N LEU A 855 -7.01 -55.31 11.30
CA LEU A 855 -8.08 -55.99 10.56
C LEU A 855 -7.58 -57.08 9.60
N LEU A 856 -6.28 -57.09 9.30
CA LEU A 856 -5.64 -58.08 8.43
C LEU A 856 -4.58 -58.90 9.18
N ASP A 857 -4.42 -60.14 8.75
CA ASP A 857 -3.30 -61.02 9.09
C ASP A 857 -2.21 -60.95 8.00
N GLU A 858 -1.10 -61.69 8.19
CA GLU A 858 0.03 -61.68 7.26
C GLU A 858 -0.35 -62.20 5.86
N GLU A 859 -1.27 -63.17 5.78
CA GLU A 859 -1.77 -63.71 4.50
C GLU A 859 -2.67 -62.68 3.79
N GLY A 860 -3.57 -62.01 4.51
CA GLY A 860 -4.41 -60.94 3.97
C GLY A 860 -3.63 -59.69 3.54
N LEU A 861 -2.58 -59.32 4.27
CA LEU A 861 -1.72 -58.18 3.91
C LEU A 861 -0.93 -58.46 2.61
N ALA A 862 -0.34 -59.66 2.47
CA ALA A 862 0.38 -60.04 1.26
C ALA A 862 -0.54 -60.12 0.03
N ALA A 863 -1.80 -60.53 0.21
CA ALA A 863 -2.80 -60.49 -0.84
C ALA A 863 -3.10 -59.04 -1.27
N LEU A 864 -3.28 -58.11 -0.32
CA LEU A 864 -3.52 -56.70 -0.60
C LEU A 864 -2.36 -56.04 -1.35
N GLU A 865 -1.12 -56.27 -0.90
CA GLU A 865 0.10 -55.78 -1.57
C GLU A 865 0.19 -56.27 -3.02
N SER A 866 -0.15 -57.53 -3.28
CA SER A 866 -0.13 -58.09 -4.64
C SER A 866 -1.13 -57.43 -5.58
N VAL A 867 -2.32 -57.06 -5.09
CA VAL A 867 -3.37 -56.39 -5.88
C VAL A 867 -3.00 -54.93 -6.15
N ASP A 868 -2.47 -54.21 -5.16
CA ASP A 868 -1.98 -52.84 -5.33
C ASP A 868 -0.82 -52.78 -6.34
N ALA A 869 0.08 -53.78 -6.30
CA ALA A 869 1.18 -53.93 -7.24
C ALA A 869 0.77 -54.37 -8.66
N GLU A 870 -0.40 -54.99 -8.84
CA GLU A 870 -0.99 -55.26 -10.17
C GLU A 870 -1.68 -54.00 -10.72
N MET A 871 -2.51 -53.30 -9.93
CA MET A 871 -3.14 -52.03 -10.34
C MET A 871 -2.09 -50.98 -10.73
N ALA A 872 -1.04 -50.82 -9.91
CA ALA A 872 0.07 -49.90 -10.20
C ALA A 872 0.95 -50.30 -11.41
N ARG A 873 0.71 -51.47 -12.02
CA ARG A 873 1.27 -51.85 -13.33
C ARG A 873 0.28 -51.56 -14.46
N GLU A 874 -1.00 -51.90 -14.29
CA GLU A 874 -2.03 -51.59 -15.31
C GLU A 874 -2.12 -50.08 -15.56
N ASP A 875 -2.10 -49.24 -14.52
CA ASP A 875 -2.07 -47.78 -14.65
C ASP A 875 -0.81 -47.27 -15.40
N ARG A 876 0.32 -47.98 -15.30
CA ARG A 876 1.56 -47.65 -16.04
C ARG A 876 1.55 -48.12 -17.49
N GLU A 877 0.75 -49.13 -17.83
CA GLU A 877 0.57 -49.58 -19.21
C GLU A 877 -0.55 -48.81 -19.94
N PHE A 878 -1.53 -48.26 -19.22
CA PHE A 878 -2.66 -47.50 -19.79
C PHE A 878 -2.59 -45.97 -19.63
N GLY A 879 -1.76 -45.45 -18.71
CA GLY A 879 -1.61 -44.01 -18.43
C GLY A 879 -0.86 -43.20 -19.50
N GLY A 880 -1.31 -43.24 -20.75
CA GLY A 880 -0.60 -42.70 -21.91
C GLY A 880 -1.48 -42.03 -22.98
N PHE A 881 -2.43 -41.18 -22.58
CA PHE A 881 -3.25 -40.34 -23.48
C PHE A 881 -3.54 -38.95 -22.90
#